data_AF-A0A9N9KSZ4-F1
#
_entry.id   AF-A0A9N9KSZ4-F1
#
_cell.length_a   1.000
_cell.length_b   1.000
_cell.length_c   1.000
_cell.angle_alpha   90.00
_cell.angle_beta   90.00
_cell.angle_gamma   90.00
#
_symmetry.space_group_name_H-M   'P 1'
#
loop_
_entity.id
_entity.type
_entity.pdbx_description
1 polymer ?
#
loop_
_entity_poly.entity_id
_entity_poly.type
_entity_poly.pdbx_seq_one_letter_code
_entity_poly.pdbx_strand_id
1 'polypeptide(L)'
;MASTIKLAVMKLLQRLDYRLSTTISSHNKSTVTDSENLIPETIEAFGDIKIGIHLIPNLALVLLRGQKHDQEFENESEISIHHLHTLSLEIFSKAQIPYTVGFDVRSQNLRNLLEYTSGSIDHLKVEELSSSLCESWWNGNVVYEHGHPETFSFMLFSSSVALIDELTHDGKLFPSQKYVQRVPIILCQMLTRLISAQNKNGSWGLDDNLEATTYATLALHSISSFQYTHVLETEIKEILIRAGTALTSLRAGKFDSLVNGNEPGMESILEAYSLVAIESTQAKRSTVPLDSGSLALATKISGFAKWFSATEYLRGESSCMIKTSILEASFYRPILQDARTKIFPQTNAKEGDKYMEYIPIMWVIPSTCRKSFLSPEYILDMVVLSMWIFLVDEYMESNVIHFSDVEFAQFRSAMNHLSFETPENGFHDFDPEAPSDPASPGELSSQSTRLEEAISVFTKFIAEVLSYTHVVNASSSDRYELRLETVKYLLYHVTQLEDNIRFSKQNHEPGKNSTWLTPKMPYHTWVHTVGAGHVSGPFGFAFLSCLLGGSVRKGRDCFGTITQKLIAFKMNSHIGSFCRIYNDYGSVVRDREECNINSINFPEFFSMRIQTENNDDPVQHAEKQAKKALLEAGIFERKFAIQAAEILYDVLGEDGSEGNKISDAVRVYMGGCEQFSDLYLTRDVTNTVK
;
A
#
# COMPACT_ATOMS: atom_id res chain seq x y z
N MET A 1 -6.72 39.91 -15.85
CA MET A 1 -6.06 38.63 -15.51
C MET A 1 -5.23 38.10 -16.68
N ALA A 2 -5.82 37.79 -17.86
CA ALA A 2 -5.05 37.43 -19.06
C ALA A 2 -4.00 38.49 -19.45
N SER A 3 -4.33 39.78 -19.31
CA SER A 3 -3.39 40.89 -19.49
C SER A 3 -2.24 40.91 -18.47
N THR A 4 -2.49 40.49 -17.23
CA THR A 4 -1.51 40.44 -16.14
C THR A 4 -0.55 39.27 -16.30
N ILE A 5 -1.07 38.09 -16.65
CA ILE A 5 -0.26 36.89 -16.95
C ILE A 5 0.58 37.14 -18.22
N LYS A 6 -0.02 37.74 -19.26
CA LYS A 6 0.69 38.17 -20.47
C LYS A 6 1.83 39.14 -20.14
N LEU A 7 1.61 40.11 -19.25
CA LEU A 7 2.64 41.06 -18.82
C LEU A 7 3.76 40.40 -18.01
N ALA A 8 3.44 39.43 -17.15
CA ALA A 8 4.44 38.69 -16.38
C ALA A 8 5.34 37.82 -17.28
N VAL A 9 4.74 37.10 -18.24
CA VAL A 9 5.48 36.29 -19.22
C VAL A 9 6.35 37.17 -20.13
N MET A 10 5.83 38.30 -20.62
CA MET A 10 6.61 39.25 -21.42
C MET A 10 7.82 39.82 -20.64
N LYS A 11 7.65 40.13 -19.35
CA LYS A 11 8.76 40.61 -18.49
C LYS A 11 9.80 39.52 -18.25
N LEU A 12 9.40 38.26 -18.11
CA LEU A 12 10.32 37.13 -17.97
C LEU A 12 11.13 36.92 -19.25
N LEU A 13 10.46 36.94 -20.41
CA LEU A 13 11.11 36.79 -21.72
C LEU A 13 12.09 37.93 -22.00
N GLN A 14 11.73 39.19 -21.71
CA GLN A 14 12.64 40.34 -21.85
C GLN A 14 13.88 40.24 -20.95
N ARG A 15 13.73 39.71 -19.73
CA ARG A 15 14.86 39.51 -18.81
C ARG A 15 15.80 38.40 -19.28
N LEU A 16 15.24 37.28 -19.77
CA LEU A 16 16.01 36.18 -20.33
C LEU A 16 16.77 36.61 -21.59
N ASP A 17 16.11 37.34 -22.50
CA ASP A 17 16.72 37.87 -23.72
C ASP A 17 17.87 38.85 -23.42
N TYR A 18 17.67 39.76 -22.45
CA TYR A 18 18.72 40.67 -21.99
C TYR A 18 19.93 39.90 -21.43
N ARG A 19 19.70 38.89 -20.60
CA ARG A 19 20.78 38.11 -19.97
C ARG A 19 21.51 37.17 -20.93
N LEU A 20 20.79 36.51 -21.85
CA LEU A 20 21.38 35.72 -22.94
C LEU A 20 22.23 36.61 -23.84
N SER A 21 21.72 37.79 -24.21
CA SER A 21 22.46 38.77 -25.01
C SER A 21 23.72 39.27 -24.30
N THR A 22 23.69 39.51 -22.98
CA THR A 22 24.89 39.89 -22.22
C THR A 22 25.91 38.75 -22.09
N THR A 23 25.45 37.50 -21.96
CA THR A 23 26.32 36.31 -21.83
C THR A 23 26.99 35.95 -23.16
N ILE A 24 26.26 36.05 -24.27
CA ILE A 24 26.80 35.84 -25.62
C ILE A 24 27.78 36.98 -25.97
N SER A 25 27.48 38.22 -25.58
CA SER A 25 28.36 39.37 -25.79
C SER A 25 29.63 39.33 -24.93
N SER A 26 29.58 38.76 -23.72
CA SER A 26 30.77 38.56 -22.87
C SER A 26 31.65 37.42 -23.41
N HIS A 27 31.07 36.33 -23.91
CA HIS A 27 31.81 35.24 -24.57
C HIS A 27 32.50 35.68 -25.86
N ASN A 28 31.87 36.52 -26.67
CA ASN A 28 32.46 37.02 -27.93
C ASN A 28 33.54 38.10 -27.74
N LYS A 29 33.67 38.68 -26.53
CA LYS A 29 34.73 39.66 -26.20
C LYS A 29 35.93 39.04 -25.47
N SER A 30 35.86 37.79 -25.06
CA SER A 30 36.92 37.06 -24.36
C SER A 30 37.86 36.36 -25.36
N THR A 31 38.84 37.08 -25.90
CA THR A 31 40.02 36.44 -26.48
C THR A 31 40.92 35.91 -25.35
N VAL A 32 41.09 34.58 -25.30
CA VAL A 32 42.22 33.80 -24.78
C VAL A 32 43.12 34.54 -23.77
N THR A 33 42.92 34.35 -22.45
CA THR A 33 44.00 33.98 -21.50
C THR A 33 43.59 33.74 -20.03
N ASP A 34 42.37 34.03 -19.55
CA ASP A 34 42.04 33.83 -18.12
C ASP A 34 40.87 32.84 -17.91
N SER A 35 41.19 31.55 -17.75
CA SER A 35 40.20 30.46 -17.67
C SER A 35 39.73 30.10 -16.25
N GLU A 36 40.17 30.78 -15.19
CA GLU A 36 39.85 30.38 -13.81
C GLU A 36 38.78 31.25 -13.12
N ASN A 37 38.42 32.42 -13.66
CA ASN A 37 37.41 33.32 -13.06
C ASN A 37 36.04 33.33 -13.76
N LEU A 38 35.88 32.63 -14.88
CA LEU A 38 34.61 32.57 -15.66
C LEU A 38 33.62 31.50 -15.17
N ILE A 39 34.03 30.63 -14.25
CA ILE A 39 33.24 29.46 -13.84
C ILE A 39 31.97 29.85 -13.05
N PRO A 40 31.97 30.82 -12.10
CA PRO A 40 30.78 31.16 -11.33
C PRO A 40 29.68 31.84 -12.17
N GLU A 41 30.03 32.84 -13.00
CA GLU A 41 29.07 33.57 -13.84
C GLU A 41 28.48 32.68 -14.95
N THR A 42 29.27 31.74 -15.47
CA THR A 42 28.80 30.75 -16.46
C THR A 42 27.85 29.76 -15.80
N ILE A 43 28.12 29.29 -14.57
CA ILE A 43 27.21 28.41 -13.82
C ILE A 43 25.90 29.11 -13.47
N GLU A 44 25.93 30.38 -13.08
CA GLU A 44 24.74 31.19 -12.77
C GLU A 44 23.89 31.44 -14.04
N ALA A 45 24.53 31.76 -15.17
CA ALA A 45 23.88 31.86 -16.46
C ALA A 45 23.30 30.51 -16.95
N PHE A 46 23.97 29.38 -16.68
CA PHE A 46 23.42 28.04 -16.95
C PHE A 46 22.26 27.69 -16.02
N GLY A 47 22.23 28.19 -14.79
CA GLY A 47 21.11 28.10 -13.86
C GLY A 47 19.88 28.85 -14.36
N ASP A 48 20.05 30.10 -14.77
CA ASP A 48 18.99 30.94 -15.36
C ASP A 48 18.49 30.40 -16.71
N ILE A 49 19.38 29.86 -17.54
CA ILE A 49 19.05 29.20 -18.81
C ILE A 49 18.31 27.88 -18.53
N LYS A 50 18.71 27.09 -17.52
CA LYS A 50 17.92 25.93 -17.05
C LYS A 50 16.51 26.37 -16.67
N ILE A 51 16.37 27.40 -15.83
CA ILE A 51 15.06 27.91 -15.40
C ILE A 51 14.23 28.36 -16.60
N GLY A 52 14.79 29.09 -17.58
CA GLY A 52 14.09 29.47 -18.82
C GLY A 52 13.66 28.27 -19.68
N ILE A 53 14.56 27.29 -19.85
CA ILE A 53 14.36 26.05 -20.60
C ILE A 53 13.28 25.16 -19.96
N HIS A 54 13.20 25.11 -18.63
CA HIS A 54 12.28 24.25 -17.89
C HIS A 54 10.85 24.81 -17.79
N LEU A 55 10.63 26.09 -18.12
CA LEU A 55 9.49 26.82 -17.53
C LEU A 55 8.69 27.67 -18.53
N ILE A 56 9.32 28.09 -19.62
CA ILE A 56 8.64 28.75 -20.75
C ILE A 56 7.55 27.85 -21.40
N PRO A 57 7.73 26.53 -21.60
CA PRO A 57 6.69 25.67 -22.19
C PRO A 57 5.42 25.58 -21.34
N ASN A 58 5.57 25.41 -20.02
CA ASN A 58 4.47 25.29 -19.07
C ASN A 58 3.60 26.57 -18.98
N LEU A 59 4.22 27.76 -19.06
CA LEU A 59 3.53 29.06 -19.05
C LEU A 59 2.85 29.39 -20.39
N ALA A 60 3.48 29.02 -21.52
CA ALA A 60 2.93 29.27 -22.85
C ALA A 60 1.63 28.48 -23.10
N LEU A 61 1.52 27.24 -22.59
CA LEU A 61 0.35 26.38 -22.75
C LEU A 61 -0.88 26.82 -21.94
N VAL A 62 -0.68 27.34 -20.73
CA VAL A 62 -1.76 27.96 -19.93
C VAL A 62 -2.36 29.15 -20.67
N LEU A 63 -1.53 29.93 -21.37
CA LEU A 63 -1.98 31.06 -22.19
C LEU A 63 -2.64 30.62 -23.50
N LEU A 64 -2.11 29.60 -24.17
CA LEU A 64 -2.63 29.09 -25.45
C LEU A 64 -3.96 28.35 -25.30
N ARG A 65 -4.19 27.60 -24.21
CA ARG A 65 -5.50 26.97 -23.94
C ARG A 65 -6.60 27.99 -23.60
N GLY A 66 -6.23 29.21 -23.17
CA GLY A 66 -7.15 30.34 -22.97
C GLY A 66 -7.42 31.18 -24.24
N GLN A 67 -6.59 31.04 -25.28
CA GLN A 67 -6.70 31.79 -26.53
C GLN A 67 -7.14 30.90 -27.69
N LYS A 68 -8.39 30.44 -27.67
CA LYS A 68 -9.06 29.97 -28.90
C LYS A 68 -9.69 31.10 -29.73
N HIS A 69 -9.48 32.35 -29.34
CA HIS A 69 -9.90 33.53 -30.09
C HIS A 69 -8.77 34.56 -30.08
N ASP A 70 -8.35 34.93 -31.29
CA ASP A 70 -7.51 36.08 -31.70
C ASP A 70 -6.13 35.71 -32.25
N GLN A 71 -6.10 35.67 -33.59
CA GLN A 71 -4.90 35.64 -34.44
C GLN A 71 -4.44 37.08 -34.66
N GLU A 72 -3.28 37.46 -34.14
CA GLU A 72 -2.40 38.51 -34.68
C GLU A 72 -1.24 38.65 -33.69
N PHE A 73 -0.07 38.10 -33.99
CA PHE A 73 1.23 38.58 -33.46
C PHE A 73 2.37 37.82 -34.16
N GLU A 74 2.90 38.43 -35.22
CA GLU A 74 4.24 38.16 -35.73
C GLU A 74 4.98 39.50 -35.81
N ASN A 75 6.23 39.49 -35.33
CA ASN A 75 7.29 40.51 -35.45
C ASN A 75 7.58 41.34 -34.20
N GLU A 76 8.73 40.98 -33.59
CA GLU A 76 9.79 41.80 -32.99
C GLU A 76 10.39 41.17 -31.73
N SER A 77 11.21 40.13 -31.91
CA SER A 77 12.41 39.84 -31.10
C SER A 77 13.35 38.94 -31.89
N GLU A 78 14.63 39.34 -32.03
CA GLU A 78 15.63 38.71 -32.92
C GLU A 78 16.09 37.31 -32.45
N ILE A 79 15.65 36.89 -31.26
CA ILE A 79 15.60 35.49 -30.88
C ILE A 79 14.12 35.10 -30.87
N SER A 80 13.68 34.46 -31.96
CA SER A 80 12.33 33.90 -32.00
C SER A 80 12.18 32.90 -30.84
N ILE A 81 11.02 32.91 -30.16
CA ILE A 81 10.65 31.86 -29.19
C ILE A 81 10.91 30.48 -29.79
N HIS A 82 10.72 30.33 -31.10
CA HIS A 82 11.03 29.12 -31.86
C HIS A 82 12.52 28.71 -31.84
N HIS A 83 13.46 29.65 -31.78
CA HIS A 83 14.89 29.38 -31.76
C HIS A 83 15.39 28.93 -30.37
N LEU A 84 14.98 29.61 -29.29
CA LEU A 84 15.25 29.14 -27.91
C LEU A 84 14.58 27.80 -27.63
N HIS A 85 13.36 27.64 -28.17
CA HIS A 85 12.65 26.38 -28.19
C HIS A 85 13.47 25.31 -28.90
N THR A 86 13.99 25.56 -30.11
CA THR A 86 14.80 24.59 -30.88
C THR A 86 16.13 24.21 -30.20
N LEU A 87 16.79 25.16 -29.54
CA LEU A 87 18.06 24.92 -28.85
C LEU A 87 17.89 24.04 -27.60
N SER A 88 16.80 24.27 -26.84
CA SER A 88 16.42 23.44 -25.70
C SER A 88 16.28 21.96 -26.10
N LEU A 89 15.80 21.68 -27.32
CA LEU A 89 15.51 20.32 -27.80
C LEU A 89 16.76 19.56 -28.12
N GLU A 90 17.72 20.25 -28.73
CA GLU A 90 18.99 19.64 -29.07
C GLU A 90 19.75 19.27 -27.80
N ILE A 91 19.61 20.07 -26.75
CA ILE A 91 20.21 19.81 -25.44
C ILE A 91 19.49 18.64 -24.75
N PHE A 92 18.16 18.64 -24.68
CA PHE A 92 17.40 17.57 -24.02
C PHE A 92 17.43 16.23 -24.75
N SER A 93 17.33 16.23 -26.09
CA SER A 93 17.35 14.99 -26.88
C SER A 93 18.71 14.28 -26.81
N LYS A 94 19.80 15.03 -26.60
CA LYS A 94 21.17 14.52 -26.47
C LYS A 94 21.61 14.26 -25.03
N ALA A 95 20.94 14.84 -24.03
CA ALA A 95 21.25 14.60 -22.63
C ALA A 95 20.80 13.19 -22.21
N GLN A 96 21.74 12.32 -21.84
CA GLN A 96 21.42 11.15 -21.04
C GLN A 96 21.00 11.63 -19.65
N ILE A 97 19.72 11.50 -19.32
CA ILE A 97 19.23 11.77 -17.95
C ILE A 97 19.71 10.61 -17.09
N PRO A 98 20.61 10.82 -16.12
CA PRO A 98 21.06 9.73 -15.25
C PRO A 98 19.87 9.22 -14.44
N TYR A 99 19.72 7.91 -14.29
CA TYR A 99 18.70 7.31 -13.41
C TYR A 99 18.84 7.68 -11.94
N THR A 100 19.95 8.31 -11.56
CA THR A 100 20.27 8.71 -10.19
C THR A 100 19.64 10.04 -9.76
N VAL A 101 18.95 10.76 -10.66
CA VAL A 101 18.34 12.06 -10.33
C VAL A 101 17.00 11.93 -9.60
N GLY A 102 16.65 12.98 -8.85
CA GLY A 102 15.48 13.04 -7.98
C GLY A 102 14.14 12.78 -8.68
N PHE A 103 13.13 12.39 -7.91
CA PHE A 103 11.77 12.13 -8.40
C PHE A 103 11.14 13.39 -9.02
N ASP A 104 11.39 14.55 -8.43
CA ASP A 104 11.06 15.88 -8.94
C ASP A 104 11.63 16.11 -10.35
N VAL A 105 12.92 15.84 -10.52
CA VAL A 105 13.64 16.02 -11.80
C VAL A 105 13.11 15.09 -12.88
N ARG A 106 12.96 13.81 -12.53
CA ARG A 106 12.42 12.81 -13.47
C ARG A 106 10.99 13.13 -13.88
N SER A 107 10.16 13.62 -12.94
CA SER A 107 8.79 14.06 -13.23
C SER A 107 8.77 15.27 -14.17
N GLN A 108 9.65 16.26 -13.95
CA GLN A 108 9.79 17.40 -14.85
C GLN A 108 10.24 16.97 -16.26
N ASN A 109 11.20 16.05 -16.35
CA ASN A 109 11.70 15.55 -17.63
C ASN A 109 10.62 14.78 -18.39
N LEU A 110 9.84 13.95 -17.69
CA LEU A 110 8.68 13.27 -18.28
C LEU A 110 7.66 14.28 -18.80
N ARG A 111 7.33 15.31 -18.01
CA ARG A 111 6.43 16.39 -18.42
C ARG A 111 6.91 17.05 -19.71
N ASN A 112 8.17 17.46 -19.73
CA ASN A 112 8.77 18.10 -20.89
C ASN A 112 8.70 17.19 -22.11
N LEU A 113 9.01 15.90 -21.98
CA LEU A 113 8.96 14.95 -23.09
C LEU A 113 7.56 14.82 -23.69
N LEU A 114 6.51 14.81 -22.86
CA LEU A 114 5.11 14.68 -23.28
C LEU A 114 4.58 15.94 -23.98
N GLU A 115 4.96 17.13 -23.51
CA GLU A 115 4.54 18.40 -24.10
C GLU A 115 5.27 18.71 -25.42
N TYR A 116 6.46 18.14 -25.60
CA TYR A 116 7.40 18.57 -26.64
C TYR A 116 7.15 17.94 -28.02
N THR A 117 6.43 16.82 -28.10
CA THR A 117 6.38 15.98 -29.31
C THR A 117 5.34 16.47 -30.31
N SER A 118 5.72 17.48 -31.09
CA SER A 118 4.97 18.04 -32.22
C SER A 118 5.07 17.23 -33.53
N GLY A 119 5.67 16.02 -33.51
CA GLY A 119 5.82 15.17 -34.70
C GLY A 119 5.91 13.66 -34.48
N SER A 120 6.49 13.19 -33.37
CA SER A 120 6.39 11.80 -32.91
C SER A 120 6.76 11.69 -31.44
N ILE A 121 5.91 11.10 -30.62
CA ILE A 121 6.24 10.81 -29.21
C ILE A 121 7.36 9.78 -29.18
N ASP A 122 8.44 10.05 -28.43
CA ASP A 122 9.45 9.04 -28.13
C ASP A 122 8.90 8.08 -27.08
N HIS A 123 8.13 7.09 -27.56
CA HIS A 123 7.46 6.11 -26.72
C HIS A 123 8.40 5.38 -25.78
N LEU A 124 9.63 5.09 -26.23
CA LEU A 124 10.62 4.37 -25.45
C LEU A 124 11.08 5.21 -24.26
N LYS A 125 11.42 6.49 -24.47
CA LYS A 125 11.82 7.38 -23.38
C LYS A 125 10.66 7.69 -22.42
N VAL A 126 9.43 7.83 -22.92
CA VAL A 126 8.24 8.02 -22.08
C VAL A 126 8.03 6.79 -21.19
N GLU A 127 8.07 5.59 -21.76
CA GLU A 127 7.90 4.33 -21.01
C GLU A 127 9.03 4.15 -19.98
N GLU A 128 10.28 4.40 -20.36
CA GLU A 128 11.44 4.31 -19.47
C GLU A 128 11.34 5.25 -18.26
N LEU A 129 11.07 6.54 -18.50
CA LEU A 129 10.97 7.54 -17.43
C LEU A 129 9.74 7.29 -16.54
N SER A 130 8.59 7.00 -17.14
CA SER A 130 7.36 6.73 -16.39
C SER A 130 7.46 5.45 -15.56
N SER A 131 8.04 4.37 -16.11
CA SER A 131 8.32 3.14 -15.36
C SER A 131 9.32 3.38 -14.23
N SER A 132 10.38 4.15 -14.46
CA SER A 132 11.36 4.50 -13.45
C SER A 132 10.75 5.29 -12.27
N LEU A 133 9.89 6.27 -12.56
CA LEU A 133 9.14 7.03 -11.55
C LEU A 133 8.19 6.11 -10.77
N CYS A 134 7.41 5.29 -11.48
CA CYS A 134 6.49 4.34 -10.86
C CYS A 134 7.22 3.34 -9.96
N GLU A 135 8.38 2.83 -10.38
CA GLU A 135 9.21 1.92 -9.60
C GLU A 135 9.75 2.58 -8.33
N SER A 136 10.21 3.84 -8.43
CA SER A 136 10.73 4.57 -7.26
C SER A 136 9.64 4.79 -6.21
N TRP A 137 8.42 5.14 -6.63
CA TRP A 137 7.28 5.26 -5.72
C TRP A 137 6.86 3.90 -5.17
N TRP A 138 6.71 2.90 -6.05
CA TRP A 138 6.27 1.54 -5.71
C TRP A 138 7.12 0.92 -4.60
N ASN A 139 8.43 1.09 -4.68
CA ASN A 139 9.39 0.52 -3.73
C ASN A 139 9.64 1.44 -2.52
N GLY A 140 8.99 2.62 -2.45
CA GLY A 140 9.21 3.59 -1.37
C GLY A 140 10.59 4.27 -1.39
N ASN A 141 11.28 4.24 -2.52
CA ASN A 141 12.63 4.79 -2.73
C ASN A 141 12.57 6.18 -3.38
N VAL A 142 11.63 7.02 -2.95
CA VAL A 142 11.46 8.37 -3.47
C VAL A 142 12.47 9.31 -2.81
N VAL A 143 13.29 9.96 -3.64
CA VAL A 143 14.27 10.98 -3.22
C VAL A 143 13.98 12.26 -3.99
N TYR A 144 14.04 13.40 -3.30
CA TYR A 144 13.84 14.73 -3.87
C TYR A 144 15.16 15.50 -3.84
N GLU A 145 15.49 16.26 -4.90
CA GLU A 145 16.81 16.91 -5.02
C GLU A 145 16.77 18.44 -4.88
N HIS A 146 15.70 19.12 -5.31
CA HIS A 146 15.73 20.58 -5.53
C HIS A 146 15.25 21.43 -4.34
N GLY A 147 15.10 20.86 -3.15
CA GLY A 147 14.65 21.62 -1.97
C GLY A 147 13.21 22.16 -2.04
N HIS A 148 12.49 21.94 -3.13
CA HIS A 148 11.07 22.26 -3.27
C HIS A 148 10.21 21.42 -2.31
N PRO A 149 9.02 21.91 -1.94
CA PRO A 149 8.03 21.09 -1.24
C PRO A 149 7.70 19.82 -2.04
N GLU A 150 7.47 18.70 -1.35
CA GLU A 150 7.05 17.43 -1.98
C GLU A 150 5.84 17.62 -2.94
N THR A 151 4.96 18.58 -2.63
CA THR A 151 3.78 18.91 -3.45
C THR A 151 4.14 19.39 -4.86
N PHE A 152 5.34 19.91 -5.09
CA PHE A 152 5.86 20.23 -6.43
C PHE A 152 5.99 18.97 -7.28
N SER A 153 6.58 17.91 -6.72
CA SER A 153 6.70 16.61 -7.38
C SER A 153 5.34 15.99 -7.68
N PHE A 154 4.39 16.11 -6.75
CA PHE A 154 3.04 15.60 -6.95
C PHE A 154 2.33 16.30 -8.11
N MET A 155 2.48 17.63 -8.20
CA MET A 155 1.94 18.40 -9.31
C MET A 155 2.54 17.95 -10.64
N LEU A 156 3.87 17.85 -10.73
CA LEU A 156 4.54 17.43 -11.97
C LEU A 156 4.16 16.02 -12.39
N PHE A 157 4.17 15.07 -11.45
CA PHE A 157 3.83 13.69 -11.74
C PHE A 157 2.36 13.54 -12.16
N SER A 158 1.41 14.03 -11.35
CA SER A 158 -0.02 13.91 -11.64
C SER A 158 -0.42 14.56 -12.95
N SER A 159 0.16 15.73 -13.25
CA SER A 159 -0.09 16.42 -14.52
C SER A 159 0.51 15.66 -15.71
N SER A 160 1.69 15.05 -15.57
CA SER A 160 2.28 14.19 -16.60
C SER A 160 1.43 12.95 -16.87
N VAL A 161 0.90 12.32 -15.81
CA VAL A 161 -0.04 11.20 -15.95
C VAL A 161 -1.31 11.62 -16.68
N ALA A 162 -1.86 12.80 -16.39
CA ALA A 162 -3.05 13.31 -17.08
C ALA A 162 -2.81 13.51 -18.59
N LEU A 163 -1.60 13.96 -18.98
CA LEU A 163 -1.21 14.02 -20.39
C LEU A 163 -1.05 12.63 -21.02
N ILE A 164 -0.46 11.67 -20.29
CA ILE A 164 -0.36 10.28 -20.77
C ILE A 164 -1.74 9.69 -21.01
N ASP A 165 -2.70 9.95 -20.12
CA ASP A 165 -4.09 9.50 -20.26
C ASP A 165 -4.76 10.12 -21.50
N GLU A 166 -4.61 11.44 -21.70
CA GLU A 166 -5.10 12.16 -22.91
C GLU A 166 -4.50 11.55 -24.19
N LEU A 167 -3.18 11.33 -24.22
CA LEU A 167 -2.48 10.75 -25.37
C LEU A 167 -2.85 9.29 -25.61
N THR A 168 -3.15 8.53 -24.55
CA THR A 168 -3.62 7.14 -24.66
C THR A 168 -5.02 7.09 -25.23
N HIS A 169 -5.92 7.98 -24.78
CA HIS A 169 -7.27 8.11 -25.33
C HIS A 169 -7.25 8.47 -26.82
N ASP A 170 -6.32 9.34 -27.22
CA ASP A 170 -6.08 9.71 -28.61
C ASP A 170 -5.39 8.61 -29.46
N GLY A 171 -5.02 7.47 -28.87
CA GLY A 171 -4.29 6.38 -29.54
C GLY A 171 -2.85 6.73 -29.92
N LYS A 172 -2.28 7.78 -29.31
CA LYS A 172 -0.92 8.29 -29.56
C LYS A 172 0.12 7.71 -28.60
N LEU A 173 -0.29 7.00 -27.56
CA LEU A 173 0.58 6.35 -26.58
C LEU A 173 -0.08 5.06 -26.06
N PHE A 174 0.73 4.05 -25.77
CA PHE A 174 0.27 2.77 -25.22
C PHE A 174 1.12 2.43 -23.99
N PRO A 175 0.71 2.87 -22.79
CA PRO A 175 1.47 2.60 -21.57
C PRO A 175 1.55 1.09 -21.29
N SER A 176 2.64 0.64 -20.67
CA SER A 176 2.75 -0.76 -20.26
C SER A 176 1.67 -1.18 -19.27
N GLN A 177 1.35 -2.48 -19.23
CA GLN A 177 0.40 -3.02 -18.25
C GLN A 177 0.83 -2.71 -16.80
N LYS A 178 2.15 -2.74 -16.54
CA LYS A 178 2.74 -2.37 -15.25
C LYS A 178 2.43 -0.91 -14.89
N TYR A 179 2.55 0.01 -15.84
CA TYR A 179 2.16 1.41 -15.65
C TYR A 179 0.68 1.54 -15.31
N VAL A 180 -0.20 0.93 -16.12
CA VAL A 180 -1.66 0.98 -15.95
C VAL A 180 -2.10 0.44 -14.59
N GLN A 181 -1.45 -0.62 -14.09
CA GLN A 181 -1.76 -1.20 -12.77
C GLN A 181 -1.28 -0.32 -11.60
N ARG A 182 -0.11 0.33 -11.72
CA ARG A 182 0.53 1.03 -10.60
C ARG A 182 0.09 2.48 -10.42
N VAL A 183 -0.12 3.19 -11.51
CA VAL A 183 -0.42 4.63 -11.49
C VAL A 183 -1.65 4.98 -10.67
N PRO A 184 -2.79 4.26 -10.75
CA PRO A 184 -3.94 4.56 -9.91
C PRO A 184 -3.64 4.48 -8.41
N ILE A 185 -2.84 3.50 -7.98
CA ILE A 185 -2.39 3.35 -6.58
C ILE A 185 -1.52 4.54 -6.18
N ILE A 186 -0.53 4.90 -7.01
CA ILE A 186 0.38 6.03 -6.76
C ILE A 186 -0.42 7.34 -6.61
N LEU A 187 -1.36 7.60 -7.53
CA LEU A 187 -2.19 8.80 -7.48
C LEU A 187 -3.11 8.83 -6.27
N CYS A 188 -3.65 7.68 -5.84
CA CYS A 188 -4.43 7.61 -4.60
C CYS A 188 -3.56 7.89 -3.37
N GLN A 189 -2.33 7.36 -3.31
CA GLN A 189 -1.43 7.66 -2.20
C GLN A 189 -1.02 9.15 -2.16
N MET A 190 -0.74 9.75 -3.32
CA MET A 190 -0.51 11.20 -3.42
C MET A 190 -1.74 12.00 -2.95
N LEU A 191 -2.93 11.62 -3.41
CA LEU A 191 -4.20 12.24 -3.00
C LEU A 191 -4.40 12.15 -1.49
N THR A 192 -4.20 10.97 -0.90
CA THR A 192 -4.28 10.74 0.53
C THR A 192 -3.31 11.63 1.30
N ARG A 193 -2.05 11.73 0.87
CA ARG A 193 -1.05 12.62 1.48
C ARG A 193 -1.51 14.08 1.41
N LEU A 194 -2.00 14.54 0.26
CA LEU A 194 -2.54 15.88 0.07
C LEU A 194 -3.73 16.17 1.00
N ILE A 195 -4.70 15.26 1.09
CA ILE A 195 -5.86 15.38 1.99
C ILE A 195 -5.39 15.50 3.45
N SER A 196 -4.50 14.61 3.87
CA SER A 196 -4.07 14.48 5.27
C SER A 196 -3.15 15.60 5.77
N ALA A 197 -2.50 16.31 4.84
CA ALA A 197 -1.53 17.36 5.10
C ALA A 197 -2.14 18.78 4.98
N GLN A 198 -3.41 18.91 4.59
CA GLN A 198 -4.05 20.21 4.52
C GLN A 198 -4.22 20.80 5.92
N ASN A 199 -3.71 22.03 6.12
CA ASN A 199 -3.89 22.79 7.34
C ASN A 199 -5.35 23.20 7.53
N LYS A 200 -5.73 23.56 8.77
CA LYS A 200 -7.11 23.95 9.11
C LYS A 200 -7.65 25.13 8.30
N ASN A 201 -6.78 26.04 7.89
CA ASN A 201 -7.14 27.20 7.06
C ASN A 201 -7.21 26.88 5.55
N GLY A 202 -6.88 25.65 5.15
CA GLY A 202 -6.86 25.21 3.75
C GLY A 202 -5.49 25.25 3.07
N SER A 203 -4.44 25.75 3.73
CA SER A 203 -3.08 25.82 3.18
C SER A 203 -2.34 24.46 3.28
N TRP A 204 -1.14 24.38 2.69
CA TRP A 204 -0.17 23.29 2.89
C TRP A 204 1.20 23.82 3.30
N GLY A 205 2.00 22.93 3.88
CA GLY A 205 3.35 23.22 4.35
C GLY A 205 3.39 23.85 5.74
N LEU A 206 4.60 23.99 6.28
CA LEU A 206 4.82 24.71 7.53
C LEU A 206 4.52 26.20 7.33
N ASP A 207 3.95 26.83 8.36
CA ASP A 207 3.66 28.27 8.41
C ASP A 207 2.81 28.81 7.25
N ASP A 208 1.88 28.01 6.72
CA ASP A 208 1.00 28.39 5.60
C ASP A 208 1.79 28.80 4.34
N ASN A 209 2.57 27.87 3.80
CA ASN A 209 3.48 28.15 2.70
C ASN A 209 2.73 28.33 1.36
N LEU A 210 2.94 29.47 0.69
CA LEU A 210 2.27 29.81 -0.58
C LEU A 210 2.63 28.84 -1.71
N GLU A 211 3.91 28.48 -1.83
CA GLU A 211 4.45 27.57 -2.83
C GLU A 211 3.86 26.16 -2.67
N ALA A 212 3.95 25.61 -1.46
CA ALA A 212 3.41 24.29 -1.15
C ALA A 212 1.89 24.22 -1.40
N THR A 213 1.15 25.26 -0.98
CA THR A 213 -0.30 25.38 -1.20
C THR A 213 -0.65 25.45 -2.69
N THR A 214 0.14 26.21 -3.46
CA THR A 214 -0.05 26.36 -4.91
C THR A 214 0.11 25.02 -5.62
N TYR A 215 1.22 24.32 -5.38
CA TYR A 215 1.48 23.03 -6.02
C TYR A 215 0.52 21.93 -5.54
N ALA A 216 0.16 21.91 -4.26
CA ALA A 216 -0.85 20.97 -3.74
C ALA A 216 -2.20 21.15 -4.43
N THR A 217 -2.62 22.41 -4.64
CA THR A 217 -3.89 22.73 -5.30
C THR A 217 -3.90 22.26 -6.75
N LEU A 218 -2.80 22.48 -7.48
CA LEU A 218 -2.66 22.03 -8.87
C LEU A 218 -2.58 20.51 -8.98
N ALA A 219 -1.87 19.85 -8.07
CA ALA A 219 -1.83 18.39 -7.99
C ALA A 219 -3.23 17.81 -7.73
N LEU A 220 -3.98 18.35 -6.76
CA LEU A 220 -5.36 17.95 -6.48
C LEU A 220 -6.28 18.15 -7.68
N HIS A 221 -6.14 19.29 -8.37
CA HIS A 221 -6.91 19.55 -9.59
C HIS A 221 -6.61 18.49 -10.66
N SER A 222 -5.34 18.19 -10.91
CA SER A 222 -4.93 17.18 -11.88
C SER A 222 -5.38 15.76 -11.48
N ILE A 223 -5.25 15.36 -10.22
CA ILE A 223 -5.72 14.04 -9.77
C ILE A 223 -7.25 13.94 -9.89
N SER A 224 -7.96 15.04 -9.68
CA SER A 224 -9.41 15.03 -9.75
C SER A 224 -10.00 14.89 -11.16
N SER A 225 -9.18 14.93 -12.21
CA SER A 225 -9.66 14.70 -13.58
C SER A 225 -9.82 13.22 -13.93
N PHE A 226 -9.29 12.31 -13.12
CA PHE A 226 -9.40 10.87 -13.39
C PHE A 226 -10.77 10.32 -12.98
N GLN A 227 -11.37 9.51 -13.84
CA GLN A 227 -12.74 9.03 -13.68
C GLN A 227 -12.97 8.29 -12.34
N TYR A 228 -12.02 7.47 -11.92
CA TYR A 228 -12.12 6.71 -10.68
C TYR A 228 -12.10 7.58 -9.40
N THR A 229 -11.68 8.85 -9.49
CA THR A 229 -11.67 9.78 -8.35
C THR A 229 -13.01 10.47 -8.12
N HIS A 230 -13.99 10.33 -9.03
CA HIS A 230 -15.31 10.93 -8.86
C HIS A 230 -16.06 10.44 -7.61
N VAL A 231 -15.74 9.25 -7.10
CA VAL A 231 -16.27 8.78 -5.81
C VAL A 231 -15.92 9.71 -4.63
N LEU A 232 -14.87 10.52 -4.78
CA LEU A 232 -14.38 11.50 -3.81
C LEU A 232 -14.69 12.95 -4.26
N GLU A 233 -15.54 13.15 -5.26
CA GLU A 233 -15.72 14.46 -5.90
C GLU A 233 -16.13 15.55 -4.89
N THR A 234 -17.05 15.21 -3.99
CA THR A 234 -17.54 16.11 -2.94
C THR A 234 -16.41 16.52 -2.01
N GLU A 235 -15.66 15.55 -1.51
CA GLU A 235 -14.56 15.75 -0.57
C GLU A 235 -13.42 16.55 -1.20
N ILE A 236 -13.02 16.22 -2.44
CA ILE A 236 -11.97 16.96 -3.17
C ILE A 236 -12.43 18.40 -3.43
N LYS A 237 -13.71 18.60 -3.77
CA LYS A 237 -14.26 19.95 -4.02
C LYS A 237 -14.18 20.82 -2.76
N GLU A 238 -14.54 20.28 -1.60
CA GLU A 238 -14.44 21.00 -0.32
C GLU A 238 -12.98 21.37 0.01
N ILE A 239 -12.04 20.45 -0.24
CA ILE A 239 -10.60 20.69 -0.05
C ILE A 239 -10.12 21.83 -0.95
N LEU A 240 -10.49 21.81 -2.23
CA LEU A 240 -10.13 22.86 -3.20
C LEU A 240 -10.74 24.22 -2.85
N ILE A 241 -11.97 24.27 -2.35
CA ILE A 241 -12.61 25.53 -1.90
C ILE A 241 -11.82 26.16 -0.75
N ARG A 242 -11.40 25.36 0.23
CA ARG A 242 -10.54 25.85 1.33
C ARG A 242 -9.18 26.31 0.80
N ALA A 243 -8.59 25.55 -0.12
CA ALA A 243 -7.33 25.89 -0.76
C ALA A 243 -7.39 27.25 -1.48
N GLY A 244 -8.44 27.50 -2.27
CA GLY A 244 -8.62 28.77 -3.00
C GLY A 244 -8.73 29.97 -2.06
N THR A 245 -9.40 29.78 -0.92
CA THR A 245 -9.51 30.80 0.14
C THR A 245 -8.15 31.09 0.78
N ALA A 246 -7.39 30.03 1.11
CA ALA A 246 -6.04 30.14 1.66
C ALA A 246 -5.09 30.84 0.67
N LEU A 247 -5.08 30.44 -0.60
CA LEU A 247 -4.24 31.02 -1.64
C LEU A 247 -4.50 32.52 -1.83
N THR A 248 -5.79 32.92 -1.88
CA THR A 248 -6.17 34.33 -2.00
C THR A 248 -5.64 35.14 -0.82
N SER A 249 -5.74 34.59 0.40
CA SER A 249 -5.29 35.25 1.63
C SER A 249 -3.75 35.33 1.71
N LEU A 250 -3.06 34.24 1.40
CA LEU A 250 -1.60 34.16 1.43
C LEU A 250 -0.97 35.06 0.37
N ARG A 251 -1.55 35.11 -0.82
CA ARG A 251 -1.10 36.01 -1.88
C ARG A 251 -1.27 37.48 -1.48
N ALA A 252 -2.34 37.84 -0.77
CA ALA A 252 -2.52 39.21 -0.29
C ALA A 252 -1.54 39.60 0.84
N GLY A 253 -1.05 38.65 1.64
CA GLY A 253 -0.22 38.93 2.82
C GLY A 253 1.29 38.66 2.69
N LYS A 254 1.72 37.74 1.81
CA LYS A 254 3.13 37.26 1.72
C LYS A 254 3.85 37.64 0.43
N PHE A 255 3.15 38.11 -0.60
CA PHE A 255 3.82 38.51 -1.84
C PHE A 255 4.73 39.72 -1.59
N ASP A 256 4.34 40.66 -0.73
CA ASP A 256 5.15 41.84 -0.40
C ASP A 256 6.45 41.50 0.37
N SER A 257 6.55 40.34 1.02
CA SER A 257 7.74 39.93 1.80
C SER A 257 8.68 39.00 1.03
N LEU A 258 8.17 38.16 0.11
CA LEU A 258 8.98 37.32 -0.78
C LEU A 258 9.75 38.14 -1.84
N VAL A 259 9.17 39.28 -2.27
CA VAL A 259 9.76 40.24 -3.24
C VAL A 259 11.12 40.84 -2.81
N ASN A 260 11.54 40.60 -1.57
CA ASN A 260 12.82 41.07 -1.03
C ASN A 260 13.88 39.94 -0.91
N GLY A 261 13.62 38.75 -1.46
CA GLY A 261 14.55 37.61 -1.45
C GLY A 261 15.54 37.61 -2.62
N ASN A 262 16.77 37.14 -2.38
CA ASN A 262 17.94 37.26 -3.28
C ASN A 262 17.92 36.40 -4.58
N GLU A 263 16.79 35.80 -4.99
CA GLU A 263 16.71 35.00 -6.23
C GLU A 263 15.73 35.62 -7.25
N PRO A 264 16.22 36.57 -8.08
CA PRO A 264 15.38 37.30 -9.01
C PRO A 264 14.82 36.41 -10.13
N GLY A 265 13.55 36.00 -10.03
CA GLY A 265 12.82 35.32 -11.13
C GLY A 265 11.78 34.30 -10.66
N MET A 266 12.03 33.61 -9.55
CA MET A 266 11.15 32.57 -9.00
C MET A 266 9.80 33.12 -8.53
N GLU A 267 9.75 34.39 -8.12
CA GLU A 267 8.52 35.06 -7.69
C GLU A 267 7.47 35.17 -8.80
N SER A 268 7.88 35.56 -10.01
CA SER A 268 6.95 35.70 -11.14
C SER A 268 6.36 34.36 -11.57
N ILE A 269 7.14 33.30 -11.41
CA ILE A 269 6.77 31.92 -11.69
C ILE A 269 5.74 31.44 -10.68
N LEU A 270 6.06 31.59 -9.39
CA LEU A 270 5.14 31.24 -8.32
C LEU A 270 3.86 32.08 -8.39
N GLU A 271 3.94 33.35 -8.79
CA GLU A 271 2.75 34.17 -9.03
C GLU A 271 1.84 33.54 -10.07
N ALA A 272 2.42 33.16 -11.22
CA ALA A 272 1.65 32.56 -12.31
C ALA A 272 1.02 31.23 -11.88
N TYR A 273 1.78 30.34 -11.23
CA TYR A 273 1.22 29.09 -10.71
C TYR A 273 0.12 29.36 -9.68
N SER A 274 0.28 30.35 -8.80
CA SER A 274 -0.73 30.68 -7.78
C SER A 274 -2.03 31.18 -8.41
N LEU A 275 -1.95 31.96 -9.49
CA LEU A 275 -3.11 32.42 -10.25
C LEU A 275 -3.83 31.25 -10.92
N VAL A 276 -3.09 30.34 -11.55
CA VAL A 276 -3.66 29.13 -12.16
C VAL A 276 -4.29 28.24 -11.09
N ALA A 277 -3.65 28.11 -9.93
CA ALA A 277 -4.19 27.35 -8.81
C ALA A 277 -5.52 27.93 -8.32
N ILE A 278 -5.60 29.25 -8.12
CA ILE A 278 -6.85 29.94 -7.73
C ILE A 278 -7.94 29.70 -8.77
N GLU A 279 -7.64 29.86 -10.06
CA GLU A 279 -8.61 29.62 -11.13
C GLU A 279 -9.08 28.16 -11.13
N SER A 280 -8.16 27.21 -10.92
CA SER A 280 -8.46 25.77 -10.85
C SER A 280 -9.41 25.39 -9.71
N THR A 281 -9.45 26.18 -8.63
CA THR A 281 -10.43 25.99 -7.53
C THR A 281 -11.84 26.49 -7.89
N GLN A 282 -11.94 27.39 -8.87
CA GLN A 282 -13.20 27.99 -9.33
C GLN A 282 -13.74 27.32 -10.60
N ALA A 283 -12.88 26.59 -11.32
CA ALA A 283 -13.23 25.89 -12.54
C ALA A 283 -14.45 24.98 -12.32
N LYS A 284 -15.49 25.18 -13.14
CA LYS A 284 -16.62 24.25 -13.19
C LYS A 284 -16.09 22.93 -13.75
N ARG A 285 -16.06 21.89 -12.91
CA ARG A 285 -15.75 20.55 -13.38
C ARG A 285 -16.78 20.13 -14.41
N SER A 286 -16.30 19.61 -15.53
CA SER A 286 -17.18 19.00 -16.52
C SER A 286 -17.90 17.85 -15.84
N THR A 287 -19.23 17.94 -15.74
CA THR A 287 -20.07 16.84 -15.25
C THR A 287 -20.15 15.81 -16.35
N VAL A 288 -19.04 15.13 -16.63
CA VAL A 288 -19.07 13.93 -17.47
C VAL A 288 -19.89 12.93 -16.67
N PRO A 289 -21.03 12.44 -17.22
CA PRO A 289 -21.80 11.42 -16.53
C PRO A 289 -20.89 10.24 -16.21
N LEU A 290 -20.96 9.75 -14.97
CA LEU A 290 -20.25 8.52 -14.61
C LEU A 290 -20.72 7.40 -15.51
N ASP A 291 -19.78 6.68 -16.10
CA ASP A 291 -20.10 5.40 -16.72
C ASP A 291 -20.64 4.43 -15.65
N SER A 292 -21.30 3.37 -16.09
CA SER A 292 -21.91 2.39 -15.21
C SER A 292 -20.91 1.71 -14.28
N GLY A 293 -19.66 1.50 -14.72
CA GLY A 293 -18.58 0.92 -13.92
C GLY A 293 -18.13 1.87 -12.81
N SER A 294 -17.90 3.13 -13.13
CA SER A 294 -17.54 4.18 -12.17
C SER A 294 -18.64 4.38 -11.11
N LEU A 295 -19.91 4.35 -11.51
CA LEU A 295 -21.05 4.43 -10.58
C LEU A 295 -21.14 3.21 -9.64
N ALA A 296 -20.93 2.00 -10.19
CA ALA A 296 -20.89 0.78 -9.39
C ALA A 296 -19.74 0.79 -8.37
N LEU A 297 -18.55 1.22 -8.81
CA LEU A 297 -17.39 1.39 -7.94
C LEU A 297 -17.66 2.41 -6.83
N ALA A 298 -18.22 3.56 -7.16
CA ALA A 298 -18.54 4.60 -6.17
C ALA A 298 -19.55 4.13 -5.12
N THR A 299 -20.56 3.38 -5.54
CA THR A 299 -21.57 2.78 -4.67
C THR A 299 -20.92 1.75 -3.73
N LYS A 300 -20.05 0.90 -4.27
CA LYS A 300 -19.32 -0.11 -3.50
C LYS A 300 -18.37 0.50 -2.48
N ILE A 301 -17.56 1.49 -2.87
CA ILE A 301 -16.67 2.22 -1.97
C ILE A 301 -17.45 2.88 -0.85
N SER A 302 -18.58 3.52 -1.15
CA SER A 302 -19.42 4.15 -0.14
C SER A 302 -20.02 3.13 0.84
N GLY A 303 -20.42 1.96 0.34
CA GLY A 303 -20.88 0.84 1.17
C GLY A 303 -19.81 0.33 2.12
N PHE A 304 -18.60 0.09 1.60
CA PHE A 304 -17.45 -0.29 2.43
C PHE A 304 -17.10 0.81 3.43
N ALA A 305 -17.03 2.07 3.02
CA ALA A 305 -16.69 3.17 3.92
C ALA A 305 -17.66 3.27 5.09
N LYS A 306 -18.98 3.13 4.83
CA LYS A 306 -20.00 3.06 5.87
C LYS A 306 -19.77 1.89 6.82
N TRP A 307 -19.49 0.70 6.30
CA TRP A 307 -19.25 -0.49 7.11
C TRP A 307 -17.98 -0.35 7.98
N PHE A 308 -16.85 0.01 7.38
CA PHE A 308 -15.58 0.20 8.09
C PHE A 308 -15.65 1.33 9.12
N SER A 309 -16.34 2.43 8.84
CA SER A 309 -16.52 3.52 9.81
C SER A 309 -17.27 3.11 11.09
N ALA A 310 -17.98 1.98 11.07
CA ALA A 310 -18.68 1.44 12.23
C ALA A 310 -17.79 0.56 13.13
N THR A 311 -16.58 0.21 12.67
CA THR A 311 -15.61 -0.57 13.46
C THR A 311 -15.05 0.26 14.62
N GLU A 312 -14.56 -0.41 15.67
CA GLU A 312 -13.97 0.27 16.80
C GLU A 312 -12.64 0.92 16.42
N TYR A 313 -11.82 0.23 15.63
CA TYR A 313 -10.53 0.70 15.14
C TYR A 313 -10.62 2.03 14.37
N LEU A 314 -11.69 2.24 13.58
CA LEU A 314 -11.88 3.44 12.75
C LEU A 314 -12.84 4.46 13.35
N ARG A 315 -13.17 4.33 14.63
CA ARG A 315 -14.08 5.26 15.29
C ARG A 315 -13.49 6.67 15.31
N GLY A 316 -14.18 7.61 14.65
CA GLY A 316 -13.78 9.01 14.58
C GLY A 316 -12.84 9.34 13.42
N GLU A 317 -12.46 8.35 12.61
CA GLU A 317 -11.68 8.57 11.40
C GLU A 317 -12.47 9.33 10.34
N SER A 318 -11.76 10.10 9.51
CA SER A 318 -12.38 10.89 8.45
C SER A 318 -12.96 9.98 7.38
N SER A 319 -14.25 10.19 7.04
CA SER A 319 -14.92 9.49 5.93
C SER A 319 -14.15 9.63 4.62
N CYS A 320 -13.54 10.79 4.37
CA CYS A 320 -12.70 11.04 3.19
C CYS A 320 -11.47 10.11 3.18
N MET A 321 -10.79 9.95 4.32
CA MET A 321 -9.61 9.10 4.44
C MET A 321 -9.97 7.62 4.23
N ILE A 322 -11.08 7.17 4.83
CA ILE A 322 -11.58 5.80 4.66
C ILE A 322 -11.93 5.54 3.18
N LYS A 323 -12.69 6.43 2.54
CA LYS A 323 -13.06 6.26 1.12
C LYS A 323 -11.84 6.27 0.20
N THR A 324 -10.88 7.15 0.43
CA THR A 324 -9.65 7.22 -0.40
C THR A 324 -8.82 5.95 -0.24
N SER A 325 -8.72 5.42 0.98
CA SER A 325 -8.06 4.15 1.27
C SER A 325 -8.74 2.97 0.56
N ILE A 326 -10.08 2.92 0.56
CA ILE A 326 -10.84 1.86 -0.12
C ILE A 326 -10.69 1.98 -1.64
N LEU A 327 -10.65 3.21 -2.18
CA LEU A 327 -10.37 3.44 -3.59
C LEU A 327 -9.00 2.90 -3.98
N GLU A 328 -7.94 3.23 -3.23
CA GLU A 328 -6.60 2.68 -3.43
C GLU A 328 -6.60 1.14 -3.36
N ALA A 329 -7.21 0.58 -2.30
CA ALA A 329 -7.33 -0.85 -2.08
C ALA A 329 -7.98 -1.59 -3.27
N SER A 330 -8.94 -0.95 -3.95
CA SER A 330 -9.64 -1.55 -5.09
C SER A 330 -8.72 -1.87 -6.28
N PHE A 331 -7.58 -1.16 -6.41
CA PHE A 331 -6.62 -1.36 -7.49
C PHE A 331 -5.65 -2.54 -7.26
N TYR A 332 -5.58 -3.10 -6.05
CA TYR A 332 -4.80 -4.32 -5.80
C TYR A 332 -5.50 -5.59 -6.27
N ARG A 333 -6.83 -5.55 -6.49
CA ARG A 333 -7.62 -6.73 -6.86
C ARG A 333 -7.13 -7.42 -8.13
N PRO A 334 -6.87 -6.74 -9.26
CA PRO A 334 -6.36 -7.40 -10.46
C PRO A 334 -5.01 -8.11 -10.21
N ILE A 335 -4.15 -7.49 -9.39
CA ILE A 335 -2.85 -8.06 -9.02
C ILE A 335 -3.02 -9.36 -8.21
N LEU A 336 -3.99 -9.39 -7.29
CA LEU A 336 -4.34 -10.60 -6.53
C LEU A 336 -4.91 -11.71 -7.42
N GLN A 337 -5.73 -11.37 -8.41
CA GLN A 337 -6.33 -12.34 -9.33
C GLN A 337 -5.24 -13.10 -10.11
N ASP A 338 -4.20 -12.39 -10.55
CA ASP A 338 -3.04 -13.00 -11.23
C ASP A 338 -2.20 -13.88 -10.29
N ALA A 339 -2.22 -13.60 -8.98
CA ALA A 339 -1.45 -14.33 -7.99
C ALA A 339 -2.15 -15.57 -7.43
N ARG A 340 -3.50 -15.62 -7.41
CA ARG A 340 -4.27 -16.67 -6.74
C ARG A 340 -3.84 -18.06 -7.20
N THR A 341 -3.91 -18.33 -8.49
CA THR A 341 -3.81 -19.71 -9.04
C THR A 341 -2.37 -20.22 -9.16
N LYS A 342 -1.38 -19.48 -8.65
CA LYS A 342 0.04 -19.87 -8.73
C LYS A 342 0.38 -21.10 -7.89
N ILE A 343 -0.22 -21.21 -6.70
CA ILE A 343 0.11 -22.26 -5.71
C ILE A 343 -1.07 -23.20 -5.51
N PHE A 344 -2.23 -22.64 -5.18
CA PHE A 344 -3.40 -23.40 -4.79
C PHE A 344 -4.37 -23.57 -5.97
N PRO A 345 -4.93 -24.77 -6.17
CA PRO A 345 -5.99 -24.98 -7.15
C PRO A 345 -7.24 -24.19 -6.78
N GLN A 346 -8.11 -23.93 -7.75
CA GLN A 346 -9.44 -23.41 -7.46
C GLN A 346 -10.26 -24.46 -6.71
N THR A 347 -10.97 -24.03 -5.67
CA THR A 347 -11.90 -24.87 -4.92
C THR A 347 -13.36 -24.51 -5.25
N ASN A 348 -14.30 -25.31 -4.73
CA ASN A 348 -15.74 -25.08 -4.88
C ASN A 348 -16.34 -24.23 -3.73
N ALA A 349 -15.55 -23.42 -3.03
CA ALA A 349 -16.02 -22.60 -1.91
C ALA A 349 -17.23 -21.72 -2.31
N LYS A 350 -18.29 -21.70 -1.49
CA LYS A 350 -19.58 -21.04 -1.80
C LYS A 350 -19.42 -19.53 -1.99
N GLU A 351 -18.53 -18.92 -1.22
CA GLU A 351 -18.26 -17.49 -1.22
C GLU A 351 -17.37 -17.06 -2.41
N GLY A 352 -16.59 -18.00 -2.96
CA GLY A 352 -15.58 -17.73 -3.99
C GLY A 352 -14.49 -16.76 -3.52
N ASP A 353 -13.92 -16.00 -4.45
CA ASP A 353 -12.81 -15.08 -4.19
C ASP A 353 -13.25 -13.71 -3.61
N LYS A 354 -14.32 -13.68 -2.79
CA LYS A 354 -14.83 -12.44 -2.16
C LYS A 354 -13.82 -11.77 -1.23
N TYR A 355 -12.90 -12.55 -0.64
CA TYR A 355 -11.82 -12.03 0.21
C TYR A 355 -10.91 -11.04 -0.52
N MET A 356 -10.77 -11.17 -1.85
CA MET A 356 -9.99 -10.23 -2.66
C MET A 356 -10.55 -8.79 -2.64
N GLU A 357 -11.81 -8.61 -2.23
CA GLU A 357 -12.43 -7.29 -2.16
C GLU A 357 -12.09 -6.53 -0.87
N TYR A 358 -11.80 -7.24 0.22
CA TYR A 358 -11.58 -6.61 1.53
C TYR A 358 -10.16 -6.81 2.07
N ILE A 359 -9.40 -7.83 1.66
CA ILE A 359 -7.99 -8.01 2.08
C ILE A 359 -7.16 -6.73 1.84
N PRO A 360 -7.19 -6.10 0.64
CA PRO A 360 -6.43 -4.87 0.43
C PRO A 360 -6.86 -3.73 1.35
N ILE A 361 -8.14 -3.66 1.68
CA ILE A 361 -8.67 -2.62 2.57
C ILE A 361 -8.05 -2.73 3.96
N MET A 362 -7.84 -3.96 4.46
CA MET A 362 -7.25 -4.23 5.80
C MET A 362 -5.86 -3.64 5.98
N TRP A 363 -5.10 -3.48 4.89
CA TRP A 363 -3.72 -3.00 4.96
C TRP A 363 -3.59 -1.54 4.54
N VAL A 364 -4.36 -1.11 3.55
CA VAL A 364 -4.33 0.27 3.06
C VAL A 364 -4.89 1.25 4.10
N ILE A 365 -6.02 0.92 4.76
CA ILE A 365 -6.62 1.84 5.73
C ILE A 365 -5.65 2.13 6.89
N PRO A 366 -5.07 1.14 7.60
CA PRO A 366 -4.13 1.42 8.68
C PRO A 366 -2.92 2.24 8.22
N SER A 367 -2.35 1.91 7.05
CA SER A 367 -1.23 2.68 6.45
C SER A 367 -1.58 4.16 6.24
N THR A 368 -2.80 4.41 5.77
CA THR A 368 -3.31 5.73 5.45
C THR A 368 -3.72 6.52 6.70
N CYS A 369 -4.61 5.98 7.53
CA CYS A 369 -5.14 6.67 8.72
C CYS A 369 -4.06 6.97 9.76
N ARG A 370 -3.03 6.12 9.86
CA ARG A 370 -1.88 6.35 10.75
C ARG A 370 -0.80 7.25 10.14
N LYS A 371 -0.97 7.68 8.89
CA LYS A 371 0.01 8.50 8.15
C LYS A 371 1.40 7.85 8.03
N SER A 372 1.45 6.52 8.11
CA SER A 372 2.68 5.76 7.87
C SER A 372 3.05 5.73 6.39
N PHE A 373 2.03 5.79 5.51
CA PHE A 373 2.19 5.87 4.05
C PHE A 373 3.20 4.88 3.48
N LEU A 374 3.07 3.61 3.90
CA LEU A 374 3.94 2.53 3.45
C LEU A 374 3.89 2.39 1.93
N SER A 375 4.99 1.88 1.36
CA SER A 375 5.12 1.72 -0.08
C SER A 375 4.04 0.77 -0.63
N PRO A 376 3.58 0.99 -1.87
CA PRO A 376 2.66 0.05 -2.51
C PRO A 376 3.17 -1.39 -2.56
N GLU A 377 4.48 -1.58 -2.72
CA GLU A 377 5.11 -2.89 -2.69
C GLU A 377 4.88 -3.60 -1.35
N TYR A 378 5.13 -2.91 -0.23
CA TYR A 378 4.92 -3.48 1.10
C TYR A 378 3.44 -3.83 1.33
N ILE A 379 2.51 -2.97 0.91
CA ILE A 379 1.08 -3.26 1.00
C ILE A 379 0.73 -4.49 0.17
N LEU A 380 1.27 -4.60 -1.05
CA LEU A 380 1.07 -5.79 -1.90
C LEU A 380 1.60 -7.05 -1.21
N ASP A 381 2.77 -7.02 -0.58
CA ASP A 381 3.37 -8.17 0.11
C ASP A 381 2.42 -8.70 1.20
N MET A 382 1.89 -7.78 2.04
CA MET A 382 0.93 -8.14 3.10
C MET A 382 -0.42 -8.62 2.56
N VAL A 383 -0.85 -8.05 1.44
CA VAL A 383 -2.06 -8.44 0.72
C VAL A 383 -1.95 -9.84 0.13
N VAL A 384 -0.81 -10.18 -0.48
CA VAL A 384 -0.51 -11.52 -1.03
C VAL A 384 -0.40 -12.55 0.08
N LEU A 385 0.32 -12.23 1.17
CA LEU A 385 0.42 -13.09 2.34
C LEU A 385 -0.96 -13.43 2.91
N SER A 386 -1.81 -12.41 3.07
CA SER A 386 -3.18 -12.60 3.57
C SER A 386 -3.99 -13.50 2.65
N MET A 387 -3.89 -13.32 1.33
CA MET A 387 -4.54 -14.21 0.38
C MET A 387 -4.07 -15.66 0.56
N TRP A 388 -2.77 -15.89 0.71
CA TRP A 388 -2.25 -17.24 0.95
C TRP A 388 -2.79 -17.84 2.25
N ILE A 389 -2.93 -17.06 3.31
CA ILE A 389 -3.53 -17.52 4.57
C ILE A 389 -4.97 -18.02 4.35
N PHE A 390 -5.79 -17.27 3.61
CA PHE A 390 -7.15 -17.71 3.24
C PHE A 390 -7.13 -18.98 2.38
N LEU A 391 -6.19 -19.09 1.43
CA LEU A 391 -6.09 -20.27 0.56
C LEU A 391 -5.60 -21.52 1.29
N VAL A 392 -4.70 -21.36 2.27
CA VAL A 392 -4.26 -22.46 3.13
C VAL A 392 -5.43 -22.99 3.96
N ASP A 393 -6.19 -22.09 4.60
CA ASP A 393 -7.38 -22.42 5.38
C ASP A 393 -8.40 -23.18 4.51
N GLU A 394 -8.74 -22.63 3.35
CA GLU A 394 -9.65 -23.24 2.37
C GLU A 394 -9.16 -24.63 1.91
N TYR A 395 -7.87 -24.78 1.61
CA TYR A 395 -7.32 -26.07 1.16
C TYR A 395 -7.27 -27.12 2.28
N MET A 396 -6.92 -26.71 3.50
CA MET A 396 -6.89 -27.58 4.68
C MET A 396 -8.29 -28.13 4.99
N GLU A 397 -9.30 -27.26 4.98
CA GLU A 397 -10.67 -27.63 5.32
C GLU A 397 -11.43 -28.34 4.19
N SER A 398 -10.99 -28.24 2.93
CA SER A 398 -11.62 -28.93 1.79
C SER A 398 -10.94 -30.23 1.37
N ASN A 399 -9.61 -30.35 1.53
CA ASN A 399 -8.86 -31.52 1.06
C ASN A 399 -8.27 -32.33 2.22
N VAL A 400 -7.56 -31.66 3.13
CA VAL A 400 -6.79 -32.33 4.20
C VAL A 400 -7.69 -32.89 5.30
N ILE A 401 -8.86 -32.28 5.54
CA ILE A 401 -9.84 -32.76 6.52
C ILE A 401 -10.28 -34.22 6.32
N HIS A 402 -10.16 -34.75 5.09
CA HIS A 402 -10.59 -36.10 4.75
C HIS A 402 -9.52 -37.18 5.02
N PHE A 403 -8.36 -36.81 5.55
CA PHE A 403 -7.27 -37.72 5.87
C PHE A 403 -7.66 -38.71 6.98
N SER A 404 -7.15 -39.92 6.87
CA SER A 404 -7.11 -40.90 7.95
C SER A 404 -6.04 -40.56 8.98
N ASP A 405 -6.09 -41.20 10.15
CA ASP A 405 -5.07 -41.01 11.20
C ASP A 405 -3.65 -41.32 10.70
N VAL A 406 -3.51 -42.31 9.80
CA VAL A 406 -2.23 -42.68 9.17
C VAL A 406 -1.75 -41.59 8.22
N GLU A 407 -2.64 -41.06 7.37
CA GLU A 407 -2.29 -39.97 6.45
C GLU A 407 -1.95 -38.67 7.20
N PHE A 408 -2.65 -38.35 8.30
CA PHE A 408 -2.29 -37.24 9.16
C PHE A 408 -0.87 -37.40 9.74
N ALA A 409 -0.53 -38.60 10.23
CA ALA A 409 0.81 -38.87 10.75
C ALA A 409 1.89 -38.74 9.65
N GLN A 410 1.62 -39.27 8.45
CA GLN A 410 2.52 -39.16 7.29
C GLN A 410 2.69 -37.71 6.84
N PHE A 411 1.60 -36.94 6.76
CA PHE A 411 1.62 -35.52 6.41
C PHE A 411 2.43 -34.71 7.43
N ARG A 412 2.23 -34.95 8.73
CA ARG A 412 3.04 -34.33 9.80
C ARG A 412 4.52 -34.67 9.65
N SER A 413 4.86 -35.93 9.33
CA SER A 413 6.25 -36.33 9.09
C SER A 413 6.84 -35.55 7.92
N ALA A 414 6.13 -35.49 6.79
CA ALA A 414 6.58 -34.75 5.60
C ALA A 414 6.82 -33.27 5.90
N MET A 415 5.88 -32.59 6.58
CA MET A 415 6.03 -31.18 6.96
C MET A 415 7.21 -30.96 7.91
N ASN A 416 7.45 -31.88 8.85
CA ASN A 416 8.63 -31.80 9.74
C ASN A 416 9.94 -31.98 8.96
N HIS A 417 10.01 -32.88 7.98
CA HIS A 417 11.21 -33.04 7.13
C HIS A 417 11.55 -31.74 6.38
N LEU A 418 10.55 -31.04 5.85
CA LEU A 418 10.72 -29.74 5.20
C LEU A 418 11.26 -28.63 6.12
N SER A 419 11.18 -28.80 7.46
CA SER A 419 11.80 -27.86 8.40
C SER A 419 13.32 -27.93 8.42
N PHE A 420 13.88 -29.12 8.17
CA PHE A 420 15.31 -29.41 8.34
C PHE A 420 16.09 -29.36 7.03
N GLU A 421 15.42 -29.47 5.89
CA GLU A 421 16.07 -29.34 4.58
C GLU A 421 16.50 -27.89 4.33
N THR A 422 17.81 -27.70 4.09
CA THR A 422 18.37 -26.41 3.68
C THR A 422 18.22 -26.25 2.16
N PRO A 423 17.67 -25.13 1.66
CA PRO A 423 17.52 -24.85 0.23
C PRO A 423 18.83 -24.90 -0.59
N GLU A 424 19.99 -24.81 0.07
CA GLU A 424 21.31 -24.88 -0.58
C GLU A 424 21.61 -26.26 -1.18
N ASN A 425 20.97 -27.30 -0.66
CA ASN A 425 20.92 -28.60 -1.32
C ASN A 425 19.60 -28.62 -2.07
N GLY A 426 19.61 -28.22 -3.35
CA GLY A 426 18.41 -28.18 -4.18
C GLY A 426 17.58 -29.45 -4.02
N PHE A 427 16.26 -29.32 -4.14
CA PHE A 427 15.26 -30.41 -4.14
C PHE A 427 15.60 -31.47 -5.19
N HIS A 428 16.65 -32.25 -4.94
CA HIS A 428 16.94 -33.48 -5.65
C HIS A 428 15.92 -34.49 -5.17
N ASP A 429 15.35 -35.19 -6.15
CA ASP A 429 14.32 -36.22 -6.01
C ASP A 429 14.31 -36.87 -4.64
N PHE A 430 13.11 -36.96 -4.04
CA PHE A 430 12.81 -37.86 -2.93
C PHE A 430 13.42 -39.23 -3.26
N ASP A 431 14.64 -39.49 -2.80
CA ASP A 431 15.31 -40.77 -2.98
C ASP A 431 14.70 -41.69 -1.91
N PRO A 432 13.89 -42.69 -2.27
CA PRO A 432 13.16 -43.51 -1.30
C PRO A 432 14.07 -44.41 -0.46
N GLU A 433 15.38 -44.36 -0.66
CA GLU A 433 16.36 -45.25 -0.04
C GLU A 433 17.02 -44.62 1.21
N ALA A 434 16.22 -44.35 2.23
CA ALA A 434 16.73 -44.34 3.61
C ALA A 434 16.81 -45.79 4.15
N PRO A 435 17.73 -46.10 5.08
CA PRO A 435 18.14 -47.47 5.39
C PRO A 435 16.98 -48.28 5.96
N SER A 436 16.62 -49.33 5.24
CA SER A 436 15.56 -50.26 5.61
C SER A 436 15.95 -51.03 6.86
N ASP A 437 15.20 -50.82 7.95
CA ASP A 437 15.21 -51.71 9.10
C ASP A 437 14.50 -53.03 8.68
N PRO A 438 15.16 -54.20 8.72
CA PRO A 438 14.63 -55.40 8.09
C PRO A 438 13.72 -56.16 9.06
N ALA A 439 12.47 -55.73 9.25
CA ALA A 439 11.44 -56.58 9.85
C ALA A 439 9.99 -56.07 9.65
N SER A 440 9.41 -56.32 8.47
CA SER A 440 8.07 -56.92 8.29
C SER A 440 7.64 -56.87 6.82
N PRO A 441 7.55 -58.01 6.11
CA PRO A 441 6.97 -58.07 4.78
C PRO A 441 5.44 -58.13 4.91
N GLY A 442 4.81 -56.96 4.98
CA GLY A 442 3.35 -56.82 4.99
C GLY A 442 2.95 -55.43 4.51
N GLU A 443 2.44 -55.38 3.28
CA GLU A 443 1.71 -54.25 2.69
C GLU A 443 2.46 -52.90 2.62
N LEU A 444 3.30 -52.76 1.59
CA LEU A 444 3.56 -51.45 0.99
C LEU A 444 2.21 -50.92 0.46
N SER A 445 1.48 -50.24 1.34
CA SER A 445 0.26 -49.51 0.98
C SER A 445 0.64 -48.51 -0.11
N SER A 446 -0.04 -48.59 -1.27
CA SER A 446 -0.03 -47.52 -2.25
C SER A 446 -0.22 -46.18 -1.51
N GLN A 447 0.76 -45.29 -1.57
CA GLN A 447 0.61 -43.96 -1.00
C GLN A 447 -0.65 -43.33 -1.58
N SER A 448 -1.43 -42.73 -0.69
CA SER A 448 -2.71 -42.14 -1.04
C SER A 448 -2.49 -40.96 -1.98
N THR A 449 -3.06 -40.99 -3.19
CA THR A 449 -2.89 -39.92 -4.19
C THR A 449 -3.20 -38.53 -3.64
N ARG A 450 -4.24 -38.40 -2.79
CA ARG A 450 -4.59 -37.14 -2.12
C ARG A 450 -3.53 -36.64 -1.12
N LEU A 451 -2.82 -37.56 -0.46
CA LEU A 451 -1.74 -37.20 0.46
C LEU A 451 -0.55 -36.65 -0.32
N GLU A 452 -0.16 -37.31 -1.41
CA GLU A 452 0.90 -36.85 -2.31
C GLU A 452 0.58 -35.48 -2.91
N GLU A 453 -0.67 -35.27 -3.35
CA GLU A 453 -1.15 -33.99 -3.86
C GLU A 453 -1.06 -32.88 -2.81
N ALA A 454 -1.51 -33.14 -1.57
CA ALA A 454 -1.43 -32.16 -0.49
C ALA A 454 0.02 -31.81 -0.13
N ILE A 455 0.90 -32.81 -0.03
CA ILE A 455 2.33 -32.60 0.22
C ILE A 455 2.93 -31.75 -0.91
N SER A 456 2.60 -32.02 -2.17
CA SER A 456 3.06 -31.24 -3.31
C SER A 456 2.62 -29.78 -3.23
N VAL A 457 1.36 -29.51 -2.91
CA VAL A 457 0.82 -28.15 -2.76
C VAL A 457 1.54 -27.39 -1.64
N PHE A 458 1.69 -27.99 -0.46
CA PHE A 458 2.33 -27.31 0.67
C PHE A 458 3.85 -27.17 0.51
N THR A 459 4.50 -28.09 -0.20
CA THR A 459 5.91 -27.93 -0.59
C THR A 459 6.09 -26.72 -1.51
N LYS A 460 5.20 -26.56 -2.52
CA LYS A 460 5.20 -25.37 -3.39
C LYS A 460 4.91 -24.09 -2.61
N PHE A 461 3.97 -24.12 -1.68
CA PHE A 461 3.66 -22.99 -0.79
C PHE A 461 4.89 -22.55 0.03
N ILE A 462 5.54 -23.49 0.71
CA ILE A 462 6.75 -23.22 1.50
C ILE A 462 7.86 -22.68 0.60
N ALA A 463 8.06 -23.28 -0.58
CA ALA A 463 9.07 -22.83 -1.53
C ALA A 463 8.81 -21.38 -1.97
N GLU A 464 7.58 -21.05 -2.37
CA GLU A 464 7.20 -19.70 -2.80
C GLU A 464 7.42 -18.66 -1.70
N VAL A 465 6.99 -18.96 -0.46
CA VAL A 465 7.20 -18.11 0.72
C VAL A 465 8.69 -17.85 0.97
N LEU A 466 9.53 -18.89 0.91
CA LEU A 466 10.96 -18.78 1.20
C LEU A 466 11.77 -18.19 0.05
N SER A 467 11.27 -18.26 -1.19
CA SER A 467 11.87 -17.65 -2.38
C SER A 467 11.39 -16.22 -2.64
N TYR A 468 10.48 -15.71 -1.83
CA TYR A 468 9.96 -14.35 -1.99
C TYR A 468 11.09 -13.32 -1.93
N THR A 469 11.13 -12.37 -2.87
CA THR A 469 12.30 -11.49 -3.11
C THR A 469 12.84 -10.84 -1.83
N HIS A 470 11.98 -10.25 -1.01
CA HIS A 470 12.39 -9.59 0.24
C HIS A 470 12.74 -10.57 1.36
N VAL A 471 12.18 -11.79 1.33
CA VAL A 471 12.53 -12.86 2.28
C VAL A 471 13.94 -13.37 2.01
N VAL A 472 14.31 -13.58 0.75
CA VAL A 472 15.65 -14.05 0.37
C VAL A 472 16.74 -13.05 0.83
N ASN A 473 16.41 -11.76 0.80
CA ASN A 473 17.31 -10.68 1.22
C ASN A 473 17.41 -10.49 2.74
N ALA A 474 16.59 -11.18 3.53
CA ALA A 474 16.61 -11.07 4.99
C ALA A 474 17.79 -11.84 5.63
N SER A 475 18.00 -11.63 6.93
CA SER A 475 19.03 -12.35 7.68
C SER A 475 18.78 -13.85 7.70
N SER A 476 19.84 -14.65 7.86
CA SER A 476 19.70 -16.10 8.01
C SER A 476 18.86 -16.47 9.24
N SER A 477 18.90 -15.65 10.30
CA SER A 477 18.09 -15.84 11.50
C SER A 477 16.61 -15.67 11.21
N ASP A 478 16.21 -14.55 10.59
CA ASP A 478 14.80 -14.26 10.33
C ASP A 478 14.22 -15.28 9.32
N ARG A 479 15.00 -15.65 8.29
CA ARG A 479 14.60 -16.69 7.33
C ARG A 479 14.42 -18.07 7.97
N TYR A 480 15.28 -18.42 8.92
CA TYR A 480 15.16 -19.66 9.66
C TYR A 480 13.90 -19.66 10.54
N GLU A 481 13.62 -18.55 11.23
CA GLU A 481 12.40 -18.38 12.02
C GLU A 481 11.14 -18.47 11.15
N LEU A 482 11.11 -17.80 9.99
CA LEU A 482 10.01 -17.90 9.04
C LEU A 482 9.78 -19.34 8.58
N ARG A 483 10.83 -20.10 8.27
CA ARG A 483 10.69 -21.52 7.91
C ARG A 483 10.02 -22.32 9.03
N LEU A 484 10.50 -22.16 10.27
CA LEU A 484 9.95 -22.86 11.42
C LEU A 484 8.48 -22.48 11.66
N GLU A 485 8.14 -21.20 11.62
CA GLU A 485 6.78 -20.73 11.83
C GLU A 485 5.84 -21.12 10.69
N THR A 486 6.33 -21.22 9.45
CA THR A 486 5.54 -21.73 8.31
C THR A 486 5.17 -23.19 8.51
N VAL A 487 6.11 -24.04 8.92
CA VAL A 487 5.80 -25.46 9.18
C VAL A 487 4.90 -25.60 10.40
N LYS A 488 5.17 -24.88 11.49
CA LYS A 488 4.29 -24.88 12.68
C LYS A 488 2.88 -24.47 12.31
N TYR A 489 2.70 -23.44 11.48
CA TYR A 489 1.40 -22.99 10.99
C TYR A 489 0.61 -24.14 10.35
N LEU A 490 1.23 -24.90 9.44
CA LEU A 490 0.59 -26.06 8.82
C LEU A 490 0.28 -27.18 9.83
N LEU A 491 1.16 -27.41 10.81
CA LEU A 491 0.94 -28.42 11.85
C LEU A 491 -0.15 -28.01 12.87
N TYR A 492 -0.35 -26.71 13.09
CA TYR A 492 -1.46 -26.19 13.88
C TYR A 492 -2.80 -26.39 13.17
N HIS A 493 -2.85 -26.20 11.84
CA HIS A 493 -3.98 -26.61 11.00
C HIS A 493 -4.34 -28.08 11.16
N VAL A 494 -3.36 -28.98 11.03
CA VAL A 494 -3.60 -30.42 11.24
C VAL A 494 -4.14 -30.71 12.64
N THR A 495 -3.59 -30.04 13.66
CA THR A 495 -4.05 -30.22 15.05
C THR A 495 -5.50 -29.74 15.22
N GLN A 496 -5.86 -28.60 14.63
CA GLN A 496 -7.22 -28.10 14.65
C GLN A 496 -8.19 -29.06 13.93
N LEU A 497 -7.81 -29.60 12.77
CA LEU A 497 -8.63 -30.56 12.03
C LEU A 497 -8.86 -31.86 12.81
N GLU A 498 -7.80 -32.43 13.41
CA GLU A 498 -7.91 -33.60 14.29
C GLU A 498 -8.82 -33.31 15.49
N ASP A 499 -8.73 -32.11 16.05
CA ASP A 499 -9.58 -31.68 17.17
C ASP A 499 -11.04 -31.56 16.70
N ASN A 500 -11.31 -30.92 15.56
CA ASN A 500 -12.64 -30.81 14.94
C ASN A 500 -13.25 -32.20 14.70
N ILE A 501 -12.49 -33.17 14.15
CA ILE A 501 -12.95 -34.54 13.91
C ILE A 501 -13.29 -35.25 15.23
N ARG A 502 -12.50 -35.06 16.29
CA ARG A 502 -12.82 -35.64 17.60
C ARG A 502 -14.06 -35.00 18.21
N PHE A 503 -14.20 -33.68 18.07
CA PHE A 503 -15.38 -32.96 18.54
C PHE A 503 -16.62 -33.45 17.81
N SER A 504 -16.61 -33.51 16.48
CA SER A 504 -17.76 -33.94 15.66
C SER A 504 -18.21 -35.38 15.91
N LYS A 505 -17.33 -36.24 16.43
CA LYS A 505 -17.64 -37.62 16.85
C LYS A 505 -18.34 -37.69 18.21
N GLN A 506 -18.37 -36.61 18.99
CA GLN A 506 -19.13 -36.56 20.24
C GLN A 506 -20.64 -36.51 19.93
N ASN A 507 -21.46 -37.10 20.80
CA ASN A 507 -22.91 -36.98 20.65
C ASN A 507 -23.35 -35.54 20.93
N HIS A 508 -23.77 -34.84 19.88
CA HIS A 508 -24.28 -33.47 19.96
C HIS A 508 -25.81 -33.45 19.90
N GLU A 509 -26.42 -32.62 20.73
CA GLU A 509 -27.84 -32.28 20.55
C GLU A 509 -27.98 -31.30 19.36
N PRO A 510 -28.83 -31.60 18.36
CA PRO A 510 -29.02 -30.73 17.21
C PRO A 510 -29.38 -29.29 17.63
N GLY A 511 -28.69 -28.31 17.04
CA GLY A 511 -28.95 -26.89 17.28
C GLY A 511 -28.44 -26.33 18.61
N LYS A 512 -27.67 -27.10 19.41
CA LYS A 512 -27.12 -26.63 20.69
C LYS A 512 -25.60 -26.66 20.74
N ASN A 513 -25.01 -25.64 21.38
CA ASN A 513 -23.58 -25.62 21.65
C ASN A 513 -23.23 -26.66 22.72
N SER A 514 -22.45 -27.66 22.34
CA SER A 514 -22.01 -28.74 23.20
C SER A 514 -20.66 -28.43 23.84
N THR A 515 -20.43 -28.94 25.05
CA THR A 515 -19.11 -28.92 25.68
C THR A 515 -18.18 -29.89 24.96
N TRP A 516 -16.94 -29.47 24.72
CA TRP A 516 -15.87 -30.36 24.32
C TRP A 516 -15.41 -31.17 25.54
N LEU A 517 -15.67 -32.48 25.54
CA LEU A 517 -15.49 -33.32 26.73
C LEU A 517 -14.05 -33.82 26.89
N THR A 518 -13.28 -33.80 25.80
CA THR A 518 -11.92 -34.36 25.75
C THR A 518 -10.89 -33.39 25.16
N PRO A 519 -10.81 -32.14 25.65
CA PRO A 519 -9.76 -31.22 25.22
C PRO A 519 -8.38 -31.79 25.60
N LYS A 520 -7.40 -31.71 24.68
CA LYS A 520 -6.01 -32.13 24.95
C LYS A 520 -5.28 -31.14 25.87
N MET A 521 -5.76 -29.90 25.95
CA MET A 521 -5.18 -28.84 26.77
C MET A 521 -6.26 -27.83 27.21
N PRO A 522 -6.02 -27.08 28.30
CA PRO A 522 -6.93 -26.01 28.73
C PRO A 522 -7.07 -24.90 27.67
N TYR A 523 -8.18 -24.18 27.70
CA TYR A 523 -8.51 -23.10 26.75
C TYR A 523 -7.39 -22.07 26.63
N HIS A 524 -6.87 -21.57 27.75
CA HIS A 524 -5.82 -20.54 27.73
C HIS A 524 -4.55 -21.03 27.01
N THR A 525 -4.16 -22.29 27.18
CA THR A 525 -2.99 -22.84 26.50
C THR A 525 -3.28 -23.01 25.01
N TRP A 526 -4.48 -23.50 24.67
CA TRP A 526 -4.89 -23.70 23.29
C TRP A 526 -4.93 -22.38 22.50
N VAL A 527 -5.54 -21.32 23.05
CA VAL A 527 -5.71 -20.04 22.33
C VAL A 527 -4.37 -19.34 22.07
N HIS A 528 -3.38 -19.51 22.93
CA HIS A 528 -2.02 -18.98 22.75
C HIS A 528 -1.10 -19.87 21.92
N THR A 529 -1.52 -21.09 21.58
CA THR A 529 -0.72 -22.03 20.79
C THR A 529 -1.44 -22.40 19.50
N VAL A 530 -2.28 -23.43 19.52
CA VAL A 530 -3.02 -23.92 18.35
C VAL A 530 -3.93 -22.83 17.78
N GLY A 531 -4.67 -22.12 18.62
CA GLY A 531 -5.60 -21.07 18.20
C GLY A 531 -4.89 -19.94 17.46
N ALA A 532 -3.93 -19.27 18.13
CA ALA A 532 -3.12 -18.20 17.54
C ALA A 532 -2.30 -18.66 16.33
N GLY A 533 -1.75 -19.88 16.39
CA GLY A 533 -0.99 -20.50 15.31
C GLY A 533 -1.85 -20.74 14.06
N HIS A 534 -3.04 -21.33 14.22
CA HIS A 534 -3.98 -21.62 13.15
C HIS A 534 -4.47 -20.37 12.42
N VAL A 535 -4.67 -19.26 13.14
CA VAL A 535 -5.03 -17.97 12.52
C VAL A 535 -3.82 -17.20 11.98
N SER A 536 -2.70 -17.89 11.74
CA SER A 536 -1.49 -17.41 11.08
C SER A 536 -0.67 -16.33 11.80
N GLY A 537 -1.02 -15.94 13.04
CA GLY A 537 -0.36 -14.82 13.74
C GLY A 537 1.18 -14.95 13.80
N PRO A 538 1.74 -16.05 14.33
CA PRO A 538 3.20 -16.28 14.34
C PRO A 538 3.83 -16.30 12.95
N PHE A 539 3.22 -17.02 12.00
CA PHE A 539 3.71 -17.12 10.62
C PHE A 539 3.73 -15.77 9.90
N GLY A 540 2.63 -15.02 9.96
CA GLY A 540 2.51 -13.73 9.27
C GLY A 540 3.48 -12.69 9.82
N PHE A 541 3.76 -12.72 11.13
CA PHE A 541 4.75 -11.83 11.74
C PHE A 541 6.19 -12.21 11.43
N ALA A 542 6.50 -13.51 11.34
CA ALA A 542 7.82 -13.97 10.89
C ALA A 542 8.06 -13.57 9.42
N PHE A 543 7.02 -13.62 8.57
CA PHE A 543 7.09 -13.15 7.19
C PHE A 543 7.37 -11.66 7.13
N LEU A 544 6.62 -10.86 7.89
CA LEU A 544 6.85 -9.43 8.05
C LEU A 544 8.28 -9.13 8.51
N SER A 545 8.78 -9.87 9.49
CA SER A 545 10.13 -9.70 10.01
C SER A 545 11.17 -9.90 8.90
N CYS A 546 11.00 -10.91 8.04
CA CYS A 546 11.85 -11.07 6.87
C CYS A 546 11.74 -9.90 5.88
N LEU A 547 10.52 -9.44 5.56
CA LEU A 547 10.32 -8.28 4.67
C LEU A 547 11.12 -7.06 5.15
N LEU A 548 11.03 -6.74 6.45
CA LEU A 548 11.68 -5.59 7.06
C LEU A 548 13.18 -5.80 7.25
N GLY A 549 13.61 -7.02 7.58
CA GLY A 549 15.02 -7.42 7.64
C GLY A 549 15.71 -7.21 6.29
N GLY A 550 15.07 -7.64 5.20
CA GLY A 550 15.57 -7.46 3.84
C GLY A 550 15.54 -6.00 3.36
N SER A 551 14.39 -5.34 3.45
CA SER A 551 14.16 -4.02 2.83
C SER A 551 14.68 -2.84 3.68
N VAL A 552 14.51 -2.88 5.00
CA VAL A 552 14.88 -1.77 5.90
C VAL A 552 16.27 -1.99 6.49
N ARG A 553 16.55 -3.20 6.98
CA ARG A 553 17.82 -3.54 7.65
C ARG A 553 18.92 -4.02 6.72
N LYS A 554 18.61 -4.20 5.42
CA LYS A 554 19.54 -4.60 4.36
C LYS A 554 20.23 -5.93 4.66
N GLY A 555 19.43 -6.92 5.08
CA GLY A 555 19.88 -8.29 5.36
C GLY A 555 20.38 -8.54 6.79
N ARG A 556 20.26 -7.55 7.68
CA ARG A 556 20.40 -7.78 9.14
C ARG A 556 19.05 -8.14 9.74
N ASP A 557 19.08 -8.68 10.96
CA ASP A 557 17.87 -9.00 11.72
C ASP A 557 16.95 -7.78 11.80
N CYS A 558 15.65 -8.00 11.57
CA CYS A 558 14.61 -6.97 11.71
C CYS A 558 14.67 -6.29 13.08
N PHE A 559 14.70 -7.12 14.13
CA PHE A 559 14.83 -6.71 15.52
C PHE A 559 16.27 -6.96 15.99
N GLY A 560 17.05 -5.87 16.08
CA GLY A 560 18.50 -5.93 16.27
C GLY A 560 18.95 -6.31 17.68
N THR A 561 18.06 -6.25 18.69
CA THR A 561 18.37 -6.59 20.08
C THR A 561 17.48 -7.70 20.62
N ILE A 562 17.96 -8.44 21.62
CA ILE A 562 17.16 -9.46 22.32
C ILE A 562 15.90 -8.85 22.96
N THR A 563 16.00 -7.62 23.47
CA THR A 563 14.88 -6.88 24.05
C THR A 563 13.80 -6.64 22.99
N GLN A 564 14.18 -6.11 21.81
CA GLN A 564 13.24 -5.91 20.71
C GLN A 564 12.57 -7.24 20.29
N LYS A 565 13.34 -8.32 20.13
CA LYS A 565 12.80 -9.65 19.77
C LYS A 565 11.79 -10.18 20.79
N LEU A 566 12.10 -10.10 22.09
CA LEU A 566 11.19 -10.58 23.14
C LEU A 566 9.90 -9.77 23.21
N ILE A 567 9.98 -8.46 23.05
CA ILE A 567 8.78 -7.59 23.05
C ILE A 567 7.94 -7.86 21.79
N ALA A 568 8.58 -7.93 20.63
CA ALA A 568 7.93 -8.24 19.35
C ALA A 568 7.21 -9.59 19.39
N PHE A 569 7.87 -10.63 19.91
CA PHE A 569 7.25 -11.95 20.14
C PHE A 569 6.03 -11.85 21.06
N LYS A 570 6.16 -11.15 22.19
CA LYS A 570 5.05 -11.01 23.15
C LYS A 570 3.87 -10.24 22.57
N MET A 571 4.12 -9.15 21.86
CA MET A 571 3.12 -8.38 21.13
C MET A 571 2.38 -9.30 20.15
N ASN A 572 3.11 -10.01 19.29
CA ASN A 572 2.50 -10.86 18.28
C ASN A 572 1.74 -12.07 18.87
N SER A 573 2.21 -12.62 19.99
CA SER A 573 1.50 -13.68 20.70
C SER A 573 0.11 -13.20 21.16
N HIS A 574 0.01 -11.99 21.71
CA HIS A 574 -1.29 -11.40 22.08
C HIS A 574 -2.14 -11.07 20.84
N ILE A 575 -1.52 -10.63 19.74
CA ILE A 575 -2.21 -10.39 18.45
C ILE A 575 -2.87 -11.67 17.94
N GLY A 576 -2.11 -12.76 17.81
CA GLY A 576 -2.65 -14.03 17.32
C GLY A 576 -3.80 -14.54 18.19
N SER A 577 -3.69 -14.39 19.51
CA SER A 577 -4.75 -14.80 20.44
C SER A 577 -6.01 -13.96 20.32
N PHE A 578 -5.93 -12.61 20.26
CA PHE A 578 -7.15 -11.84 20.07
C PHE A 578 -7.75 -12.06 18.68
N CYS A 579 -6.94 -12.20 17.61
CA CYS A 579 -7.47 -12.52 16.29
C CYS A 579 -8.27 -13.82 16.29
N ARG A 580 -7.77 -14.87 16.97
CA ARG A 580 -8.51 -16.13 17.14
C ARG A 580 -9.80 -15.93 17.92
N ILE A 581 -9.74 -15.21 19.04
CA ILE A 581 -10.90 -14.98 19.91
C ILE A 581 -12.03 -14.25 19.17
N TYR A 582 -11.69 -13.21 18.39
CA TYR A 582 -12.67 -12.45 17.63
C TYR A 582 -13.23 -13.26 16.46
N ASN A 583 -12.40 -14.03 15.75
CA ASN A 583 -12.86 -15.00 14.76
C ASN A 583 -13.89 -15.96 15.36
N ASP A 584 -13.55 -16.61 16.48
CA ASP A 584 -14.45 -17.53 17.19
C ASP A 584 -15.73 -16.83 17.67
N TYR A 585 -15.67 -15.57 18.08
CA TYR A 585 -16.85 -14.79 18.45
C TYR A 585 -17.81 -14.61 17.27
N GLY A 586 -17.29 -14.33 16.08
CA GLY A 586 -18.07 -14.15 14.86
C GLY A 586 -18.60 -15.45 14.27
N SER A 587 -17.85 -16.55 14.41
CA SER A 587 -18.11 -17.83 13.72
C SER A 587 -18.97 -18.83 14.49
N VAL A 588 -19.39 -18.54 15.73
CA VAL A 588 -20.16 -19.48 16.59
C VAL A 588 -21.25 -20.27 15.85
N VAL A 589 -22.04 -19.60 15.01
CA VAL A 589 -23.15 -20.24 14.27
C VAL A 589 -22.62 -21.19 13.21
N ARG A 590 -21.68 -20.71 12.38
CA ARG A 590 -21.04 -21.49 11.32
C ARG A 590 -20.34 -22.71 11.89
N ASP A 591 -19.50 -22.53 12.91
CA ASP A 591 -18.74 -23.62 13.51
C ASP A 591 -19.64 -24.69 14.13
N ARG A 592 -20.78 -24.29 14.72
CA ARG A 592 -21.79 -25.25 15.18
C ARG A 592 -22.38 -26.07 14.03
N GLU A 593 -22.73 -25.42 12.92
CA GLU A 593 -23.30 -26.08 11.73
C GLU A 593 -22.29 -27.04 11.08
N GLU A 594 -21.02 -26.64 11.04
CA GLU A 594 -19.91 -27.42 10.46
C GLU A 594 -19.30 -28.44 11.43
N CYS A 595 -19.78 -28.48 12.68
CA CYS A 595 -19.22 -29.26 13.79
C CYS A 595 -17.72 -29.00 14.03
N ASN A 596 -17.29 -27.76 13.83
CA ASN A 596 -15.96 -27.28 14.14
C ASN A 596 -15.88 -26.86 15.62
N ILE A 597 -14.69 -26.97 16.21
CA ILE A 597 -14.43 -26.48 17.56
C ILE A 597 -14.34 -24.96 17.52
N ASN A 598 -15.11 -24.34 18.41
CA ASN A 598 -15.05 -22.93 18.73
C ASN A 598 -14.58 -22.74 20.18
N SER A 599 -13.99 -21.58 20.50
CA SER A 599 -13.61 -21.18 21.87
C SER A 599 -14.72 -21.46 22.90
N ILE A 600 -15.99 -21.20 22.58
CA ILE A 600 -17.09 -21.38 23.55
C ILE A 600 -17.40 -22.86 23.87
N ASN A 601 -16.81 -23.82 23.16
CA ASN A 601 -16.98 -25.24 23.43
C ASN A 601 -16.08 -25.73 24.57
N PHE A 602 -15.05 -24.98 24.95
CA PHE A 602 -14.15 -25.39 26.02
C PHE A 602 -14.88 -25.43 27.39
N PRO A 603 -14.58 -26.41 28.27
CA PRO A 603 -15.24 -26.58 29.57
C PRO A 603 -15.26 -25.33 30.45
N GLU A 604 -14.24 -24.49 30.36
CA GLU A 604 -14.09 -23.23 31.09
C GLU A 604 -15.24 -22.25 30.86
N PHE A 605 -15.94 -22.32 29.72
CA PHE A 605 -17.10 -21.48 29.39
C PHE A 605 -18.45 -22.04 29.91
N PHE A 606 -18.47 -23.25 30.48
CA PHE A 606 -19.70 -23.90 30.96
C PHE A 606 -19.89 -23.74 32.48
N SER A 607 -18.81 -23.58 33.25
CA SER A 607 -18.87 -23.29 34.68
C SER A 607 -19.61 -21.98 35.00
N MET A 608 -19.68 -21.06 34.04
CA MET A 608 -20.37 -19.77 34.15
C MET A 608 -21.89 -19.85 33.97
N ARG A 609 -22.44 -21.00 33.52
CA ARG A 609 -23.85 -21.12 33.08
C ARG A 609 -24.87 -21.34 34.21
N ILE A 610 -24.46 -21.43 35.48
CA ILE A 610 -25.28 -22.02 36.56
C ILE A 610 -26.19 -21.01 37.32
N GLN A 611 -26.30 -19.73 36.93
CA GLN A 611 -26.94 -18.72 37.81
C GLN A 611 -28.10 -17.87 37.25
N THR A 612 -29.05 -18.40 36.49
CA THR A 612 -30.26 -17.60 36.15
C THR A 612 -31.58 -18.36 36.21
N GLU A 613 -32.47 -17.89 37.09
CA GLU A 613 -33.86 -18.35 37.31
C GLU A 613 -34.88 -17.75 36.29
N ASN A 614 -34.43 -17.18 35.18
CA ASN A 614 -35.30 -16.43 34.25
C ASN A 614 -35.81 -17.26 33.06
N ASN A 615 -37.05 -16.98 32.64
CA ASN A 615 -37.86 -17.60 31.58
C ASN A 615 -37.32 -17.48 30.13
N ASP A 616 -36.06 -17.09 29.91
CA ASP A 616 -35.47 -17.09 28.57
C ASP A 616 -35.11 -18.51 28.13
N ASP A 617 -35.02 -18.77 26.81
CA ASP A 617 -34.50 -20.04 26.28
C ASP A 617 -33.10 -20.29 26.88
N PRO A 618 -32.93 -21.31 27.74
CA PRO A 618 -31.68 -21.54 28.47
C PRO A 618 -30.46 -21.67 27.56
N VAL A 619 -30.67 -22.14 26.32
CA VAL A 619 -29.60 -22.34 25.34
C VAL A 619 -29.09 -21.01 24.80
N GLN A 620 -29.99 -20.11 24.40
CA GLN A 620 -29.62 -18.80 23.86
C GLN A 620 -28.96 -17.93 24.94
N HIS A 621 -29.46 -18.01 26.17
CA HIS A 621 -28.89 -17.30 27.30
C HIS A 621 -27.46 -17.79 27.61
N ALA A 622 -27.24 -19.10 27.64
CA ALA A 622 -25.92 -19.69 27.87
C ALA A 622 -24.91 -19.34 26.77
N GLU A 623 -25.34 -19.34 25.50
CA GLU A 623 -24.49 -18.89 24.38
C GLU A 623 -24.13 -17.41 24.53
N LYS A 624 -25.10 -16.55 24.83
CA LYS A 624 -24.88 -15.11 25.02
C LYS A 624 -23.88 -14.83 26.15
N GLN A 625 -23.96 -15.57 27.26
CA GLN A 625 -22.99 -15.47 28.35
C GLN A 625 -21.59 -15.93 27.93
N ALA A 626 -21.48 -17.06 27.22
CA ALA A 626 -20.19 -17.55 26.73
C ALA A 626 -19.55 -16.56 25.72
N LYS A 627 -20.34 -16.02 24.78
CA LYS A 627 -19.88 -14.97 23.86
C LYS A 627 -19.44 -13.70 24.59
N LYS A 628 -20.13 -13.32 25.67
CA LYS A 628 -19.73 -12.19 26.50
C LYS A 628 -18.37 -12.43 27.16
N ALA A 629 -18.18 -13.58 27.81
CA ALA A 629 -16.90 -13.94 28.42
C ALA A 629 -15.76 -14.02 27.38
N LEU A 630 -16.07 -14.54 26.18
CA LEU A 630 -15.12 -14.60 25.07
C LEU A 630 -14.69 -13.20 24.60
N LEU A 631 -15.65 -12.28 24.45
CA LEU A 631 -15.36 -10.89 24.09
C LEU A 631 -14.54 -10.17 25.17
N GLU A 632 -14.83 -10.40 26.45
CA GLU A 632 -14.03 -9.87 27.57
C GLU A 632 -12.57 -10.36 27.52
N ALA A 633 -12.36 -11.64 27.21
CA ALA A 633 -11.02 -12.20 26.99
C ALA A 633 -10.33 -11.59 25.76
N GLY A 634 -11.07 -11.37 24.66
CA GLY A 634 -10.53 -10.72 23.46
C GLY A 634 -10.08 -9.29 23.71
N ILE A 635 -10.87 -8.51 24.47
CA ILE A 635 -10.52 -7.15 24.88
C ILE A 635 -9.27 -7.16 25.77
N PHE A 636 -9.16 -8.14 26.67
CA PHE A 636 -7.97 -8.31 27.51
C PHE A 636 -6.72 -8.55 26.66
N GLU A 637 -6.75 -9.52 25.73
CA GLU A 637 -5.63 -9.82 24.83
C GLU A 637 -5.25 -8.61 23.95
N ARG A 638 -6.25 -7.94 23.37
CA ARG A 638 -6.04 -6.71 22.57
C ARG A 638 -5.32 -5.63 23.38
N LYS A 639 -5.70 -5.42 24.64
CA LYS A 639 -5.05 -4.44 25.52
C LYS A 639 -3.57 -4.77 25.74
N PHE A 640 -3.20 -6.03 25.95
CA PHE A 640 -1.81 -6.42 26.14
C PHE A 640 -0.99 -6.34 24.86
N ALA A 641 -1.60 -6.64 23.70
CA ALA A 641 -0.97 -6.40 22.40
C ALA A 641 -0.63 -4.91 22.22
N ILE A 642 -1.57 -4.00 22.48
CA ILE A 642 -1.33 -2.54 22.42
C ILE A 642 -0.20 -2.13 23.36
N GLN A 643 -0.22 -2.57 24.61
CA GLN A 643 0.83 -2.21 25.58
C GLN A 643 2.22 -2.69 25.14
N ALA A 644 2.33 -3.93 24.63
CA ALA A 644 3.59 -4.45 24.13
C ALA A 644 4.05 -3.72 22.86
N ALA A 645 3.12 -3.33 21.99
CA ALA A 645 3.41 -2.57 20.79
C ALA A 645 3.98 -1.18 21.10
N GLU A 646 3.39 -0.45 22.04
CA GLU A 646 3.93 0.87 22.46
C GLU A 646 5.36 0.76 22.98
N ILE A 647 5.66 -0.24 23.82
CA ILE A 647 7.03 -0.49 24.30
C ILE A 647 7.96 -0.84 23.12
N LEU A 648 7.49 -1.63 22.15
CA LEU A 648 8.27 -1.97 20.96
C LEU A 648 8.59 -0.73 20.13
N TYR A 649 7.63 0.17 19.95
CA TYR A 649 7.82 1.41 19.20
C TYR A 649 8.87 2.31 19.85
N ASP A 650 8.83 2.45 21.18
CA ASP A 650 9.80 3.23 21.93
C ASP A 650 11.22 2.67 21.74
N VAL A 651 11.40 1.36 21.92
CA VAL A 651 12.72 0.71 21.79
C VAL A 651 13.21 0.67 20.35
N LEU A 652 12.31 0.62 19.36
CA LEU A 652 12.69 0.76 17.95
C LEU A 652 13.10 2.20 17.62
N GLY A 653 12.47 3.20 18.24
CA GLY A 653 12.84 4.60 18.03
C GLY A 653 14.30 4.92 18.35
N GLU A 654 14.92 4.15 19.25
CA GLU A 654 16.35 4.24 19.58
C GLU A 654 17.27 3.90 18.38
N ASP A 655 16.77 3.12 17.40
CA ASP A 655 17.50 2.77 16.18
C ASP A 655 17.37 3.82 15.06
N GLY A 656 16.78 4.99 15.36
CA GLY A 656 16.67 6.11 14.43
C GLY A 656 15.76 5.82 13.24
N SER A 657 16.18 6.20 12.03
CA SER A 657 15.31 6.16 10.84
C SER A 657 14.92 4.74 10.42
N GLU A 658 15.79 3.75 10.60
CA GLU A 658 15.46 2.34 10.33
C GLU A 658 14.42 1.82 11.32
N GLY A 659 14.62 2.09 12.61
CA GLY A 659 13.70 1.71 13.66
C GLY A 659 12.31 2.33 13.51
N ASN A 660 12.25 3.62 13.13
CA ASN A 660 10.99 4.29 12.84
C ASN A 660 10.23 3.65 11.66
N LYS A 661 10.93 3.27 10.60
CA LYS A 661 10.32 2.54 9.46
C LYS A 661 9.75 1.18 9.88
N ILE A 662 10.48 0.44 10.72
CA ILE A 662 10.00 -0.83 11.28
C ILE A 662 8.79 -0.60 12.18
N SER A 663 8.83 0.43 13.03
CA SER A 663 7.71 0.80 13.91
C SER A 663 6.45 1.13 13.10
N ASP A 664 6.57 1.89 12.02
CA ASP A 664 5.45 2.21 11.12
C ASP A 664 4.88 0.96 10.43
N ALA A 665 5.75 0.07 9.96
CA ALA A 665 5.33 -1.21 9.39
C ALA A 665 4.58 -2.09 10.40
N VAL A 666 5.07 -2.16 11.65
CA VAL A 666 4.42 -2.92 12.73
C VAL A 666 3.09 -2.29 13.13
N ARG A 667 2.96 -0.94 13.14
CA ARG A 667 1.68 -0.26 13.37
C ARG A 667 0.64 -0.64 12.33
N VAL A 668 1.04 -0.69 11.06
CA VAL A 668 0.15 -1.12 9.97
C VAL A 668 -0.20 -2.60 10.10
N TYR A 669 0.77 -3.46 10.45
CA TYR A 669 0.52 -4.87 10.72
C TYR A 669 -0.56 -5.06 11.78
N MET A 670 -0.36 -4.42 12.94
CA MET A 670 -1.30 -4.46 14.06
C MET A 670 -2.67 -3.90 13.68
N GLY A 671 -2.71 -2.76 12.98
CA GLY A 671 -3.96 -2.18 12.51
C GLY A 671 -4.74 -3.09 11.55
N GLY A 672 -4.05 -3.84 10.69
CA GLY A 672 -4.69 -4.85 9.84
C GLY A 672 -5.31 -5.98 10.65
N CYS A 673 -4.58 -6.50 11.64
CA CYS A 673 -5.09 -7.51 12.57
C CYS A 673 -6.30 -7.02 13.39
N GLU A 674 -6.28 -5.76 13.85
CA GLU A 674 -7.42 -5.13 14.52
C GLU A 674 -8.64 -5.02 13.61
N GLN A 675 -8.45 -4.62 12.34
CA GLN A 675 -9.55 -4.54 11.38
C GLN A 675 -10.17 -5.91 11.09
N PHE A 676 -9.36 -6.93 10.83
CA PHE A 676 -9.86 -8.30 10.67
C PHE A 676 -10.67 -8.75 11.89
N SER A 677 -10.19 -8.44 13.09
CA SER A 677 -10.87 -8.79 14.34
C SER A 677 -12.21 -8.06 14.48
N ASP A 678 -12.25 -6.76 14.19
CA ASP A 678 -13.47 -5.95 14.25
C ASP A 678 -14.52 -6.38 13.22
N LEU A 679 -14.10 -6.91 12.06
CA LEU A 679 -15.06 -7.46 11.09
C LEU A 679 -15.94 -8.53 11.72
N TYR A 680 -15.36 -9.46 12.47
CA TYR A 680 -16.08 -10.57 13.10
C TYR A 680 -17.10 -10.12 14.17
N LEU A 681 -16.99 -8.89 14.69
CA LEU A 681 -18.04 -8.31 15.53
C LEU A 681 -19.30 -7.95 14.74
N THR A 682 -19.15 -7.67 13.45
CA THR A 682 -20.25 -7.21 12.58
C THR A 682 -20.76 -8.31 11.67
N ARG A 683 -19.88 -9.19 11.19
CA ARG A 683 -20.18 -10.23 10.20
C ARG A 683 -19.07 -11.29 10.18
N ASP A 684 -19.46 -12.55 10.04
CA ASP A 684 -18.51 -13.61 9.68
C ASP A 684 -18.12 -13.51 8.19
N VAL A 685 -16.81 -13.46 7.96
CA VAL A 685 -16.20 -13.25 6.63
C VAL A 685 -15.42 -14.45 6.11
N THR A 686 -15.42 -15.55 6.86
CA THR A 686 -14.75 -16.81 6.50
C THR A 686 -15.60 -17.60 5.51
N ASN A 687 -14.96 -18.35 4.61
CA ASN A 687 -15.67 -19.17 3.63
C ASN A 687 -16.33 -20.38 4.32
N THR A 688 -17.52 -20.77 3.86
CA THR A 688 -18.18 -22.02 4.26
C THR A 688 -17.78 -23.11 3.28
N VAL A 689 -17.13 -24.15 3.79
CA VAL A 689 -16.51 -25.21 2.97
C VAL A 689 -17.10 -26.60 3.20
N LYS A 690 -17.92 -26.79 4.25
CA LYS A 690 -18.76 -27.98 4.45
C LYS A 690 -20.22 -27.72 4.01
#